data_AF-A0A1J1HVN7-F1
#
_entry.id   AF-A0A1J1HVN7-F1
#
_cell.length_a   1.000
_cell.length_b   1.000
_cell.length_c   1.000
_cell.angle_alpha   90.00
_cell.angle_beta   90.00
_cell.angle_gamma   90.00
#
_symmetry.space_group_name_H-M   'P 1'
#
loop_
_entity.id
_entity.type
_entity.pdbx_description
1 polymer ?
#
loop_
_entity_poly.entity_id
_entity_poly.type
_entity_poly.pdbx_seq_one_letter_code
_entity_poly.pdbx_strand_id
1 'polypeptide(L)'
;MSSTMRHTMSEFYLWILILFTLNNSVLLQKPSGENPTFFNIGGVLSNGESEKNFSETIATLNYVHQYVPKGTTYFDKTIRIDKNPIKTALNVCKHLISKRVYAVVVSHEEKDSSGHDLSPAAVSYTSGFYQIPVIGISSRDAAFSDKNIHVSFLRTVPPYYHQADVWLEMLSHFGYTKVIIIHSSDTDGRAILGRFQTTSQTNYDDVDVRANVESIVEFEPKLESFVEHLVELKTAQSRVYLLYANKEDATVIFRDAAIFNMTDAGHVWIVTEQALFSNNTPVGALGLKLNNDNETEHIRDSVYVLASALKEMMVNETITEAPKDCDDSGVFWETGKKLFHYLKSRNINGKTGRVAFDDSGDRINAAYDVINIGKKGGMKIVGSFFYDNEREKMRLKINDSEIIWPGKVKKKPEGFFIPTHLKVLTIEEKPFVYVRKLTDDEIDCEEDEIPCPHFNVTDGNEKDFCCRGYCIDLLKALSHRINFTYDLALSPDGQFGHYILKNLSSTLGVKKEWTGLIGELVSERADLIVAPLTINPERAEFIEFSKPFKYQGITILEKKPSRSSTLVSFLQPFSNTLWILVMVSVHVVALVLYLLDRFSPFGRFKLTNNDGTEEDALNLSSAIWFAWGVLLNSGIGEGTPRSFSARVLGMVWAGFAMIIVASYTANLAAFLVLERPKTKLSGINDARLRNTMENLTCGTVKGSAVDMYFRRQVELSNMYRSMETNNKATAEQAIQEVKNGGLMAFIWDSSRLEYEAAKDCELVTAGELFGRSGYGIGLQKGSPWTDAVTLAILDFHESGFMESLDREWIFHGNVQQCEQFEKTPNTLGLKNMAGGFILVGAGIVGGIGLIIIEVVYKKHQIKKQKRLEIARHAADKWRGTIEKRKHLRQSMAMQRQYNIGLNSVTKSISQVVDKNRYPTLTHRGPERAWNTGALSAQDLSGRRNGEEFIFNNQRHKKPPKYKPPIPTFASDVSHLVV
;
A
#
# COMPACT_ATOMS: atom_id res chain seq x y z
N MET A 1 -33.61 43.94 42.45
CA MET A 1 -32.17 43.61 42.25
C MET A 1 -31.46 44.85 41.71
N SER A 2 -31.06 45.80 42.58
CA SER A 2 -30.47 47.10 42.13
C SER A 2 -29.68 47.85 43.23
N SER A 3 -29.88 47.53 44.52
CA SER A 3 -29.16 48.16 45.65
C SER A 3 -27.80 47.53 45.93
N THR A 4 -27.64 46.21 45.77
CA THR A 4 -26.43 45.45 46.12
C THR A 4 -25.21 45.77 45.26
N MET A 5 -25.39 46.27 44.03
CA MET A 5 -24.30 46.60 43.11
C MET A 5 -23.63 47.96 43.40
N ARG A 6 -24.19 48.78 44.30
CA ARG A 6 -23.68 50.11 44.60
C ARG A 6 -22.63 50.15 45.72
N HIS A 7 -22.62 49.16 46.62
CA HIS A 7 -21.61 49.07 47.69
C HIS A 7 -20.25 48.56 47.18
N THR A 8 -20.23 47.60 46.24
CA THR A 8 -18.98 46.98 45.76
C THR A 8 -18.10 47.94 44.95
N MET A 9 -18.67 48.94 44.26
CA MET A 9 -17.87 49.98 43.59
C MET A 9 -17.25 50.99 44.57
N SER A 10 -17.86 51.21 45.74
CA SER A 10 -17.33 52.16 46.73
C SER A 10 -16.05 51.64 47.39
N GLU A 11 -16.02 50.34 47.72
CA GLU A 11 -14.82 49.64 48.20
C GLU A 11 -13.66 49.73 47.18
N PHE A 12 -13.97 49.49 45.90
CA PHE A 12 -12.98 49.46 44.82
C PHE A 12 -12.33 50.83 44.58
N TYR A 13 -13.11 51.92 44.61
CA TYR A 13 -12.57 53.28 44.53
C TYR A 13 -11.73 53.67 45.74
N LEU A 14 -12.10 53.21 46.95
CA LEU A 14 -11.32 53.48 48.16
C LEU A 14 -9.97 52.75 48.14
N TRP A 15 -9.93 51.50 47.67
CA TRP A 15 -8.68 50.76 47.46
C TRP A 15 -7.75 51.44 46.44
N ILE A 16 -8.29 51.93 45.31
CA ILE A 16 -7.52 52.66 44.30
C ILE A 16 -6.96 53.97 44.87
N LEU A 17 -7.75 54.72 45.66
CA LEU A 17 -7.29 55.95 46.32
C LEU A 17 -6.22 55.70 47.40
N ILE A 18 -6.32 54.60 48.16
CA ILE A 18 -5.30 54.23 49.15
C ILE A 18 -3.99 53.84 48.45
N LEU A 19 -4.05 53.10 47.34
CA LEU A 19 -2.89 52.81 46.50
C LEU A 19 -2.27 54.09 45.89
N PHE A 20 -3.06 55.06 45.45
CA PHE A 20 -2.55 56.33 44.91
C PHE A 20 -1.98 57.30 45.97
N THR A 21 -2.35 57.17 47.25
CA THR A 21 -1.92 58.09 48.32
C THR A 21 -0.75 57.56 49.15
N LEU A 22 -0.67 56.25 49.39
CA LEU A 22 0.50 55.65 50.05
C LEU A 22 1.75 55.64 49.14
N ASN A 23 1.58 55.50 47.83
CA ASN A 23 2.71 55.44 46.89
C ASN A 23 3.33 56.82 46.56
N ASN A 24 2.84 57.90 47.16
CA ASN A 24 3.35 59.28 47.01
C ASN A 24 4.00 59.82 48.30
N SER A 25 4.22 58.99 49.32
CA SER A 25 4.76 59.42 50.63
C SER A 25 5.91 58.58 51.19
N VAL A 26 6.39 57.56 50.47
CA VAL A 26 7.78 57.10 50.61
C VAL A 26 8.67 58.08 49.83
N LEU A 27 9.72 58.59 50.47
CA LEU A 27 10.51 59.70 49.92
C LEU A 27 11.00 59.42 48.50
N LEU A 28 10.79 60.40 47.61
CA LEU A 28 11.55 60.56 46.38
C LEU A 28 12.97 61.04 46.74
N GLN A 29 13.70 60.19 47.47
CA GLN A 29 15.10 60.40 47.81
C GLN A 29 15.92 60.07 46.55
N LYS A 30 15.88 61.00 45.59
CA LYS A 30 16.85 61.08 44.50
C LYS A 30 18.23 60.96 45.15
N PRO A 31 19.01 59.89 44.87
CA PRO A 31 20.31 59.75 45.49
C PRO A 31 21.16 60.93 45.03
N SER A 32 21.59 61.77 45.98
CA SER A 32 22.62 62.79 45.76
C SER A 32 24.00 62.12 45.72
N GLY A 33 24.12 61.09 44.88
CA GLY A 33 25.39 60.56 44.43
C GLY A 33 25.82 61.40 43.24
N GLU A 34 26.86 62.21 43.42
CA GLU A 34 27.54 62.84 42.29
C GLU A 34 28.14 61.73 41.42
N ASN A 35 27.98 61.81 40.10
CA ASN A 35 28.61 60.85 39.21
C ASN A 35 30.14 60.94 39.38
N PRO A 36 30.87 59.80 39.40
CA PRO A 36 32.29 59.77 39.69
C PRO A 36 33.09 60.64 38.71
N THR A 37 33.97 61.48 39.26
CA THR A 37 34.81 62.44 38.49
C THR A 37 35.97 61.77 37.74
N PHE A 38 36.24 60.49 38.02
CA PHE A 38 37.22 59.70 37.30
C PHE A 38 36.77 58.24 37.10
N PHE A 39 37.19 57.66 35.98
CA PHE A 39 36.90 56.28 35.60
C PHE A 39 38.21 55.53 35.30
N ASN A 40 38.43 54.39 35.94
CA ASN A 40 39.51 53.48 35.58
C ASN A 40 39.03 52.48 34.51
N ILE A 41 39.78 52.34 33.42
CA ILE A 41 39.55 51.33 32.38
C ILE A 41 40.65 50.27 32.50
N GLY A 42 40.26 49.00 32.63
CA GLY A 42 41.19 47.87 32.68
C GLY A 42 41.64 47.46 31.28
N GLY A 43 42.92 47.09 31.14
CA GLY A 43 43.46 46.41 29.97
C GLY A 43 44.17 45.12 30.37
N VAL A 44 43.79 43.99 29.77
CA VAL A 44 44.55 42.73 29.83
C VAL A 44 45.08 42.47 28.43
N LEU A 45 46.38 42.65 28.22
CA LEU A 45 46.96 42.77 26.88
C LEU A 45 48.13 41.80 26.70
N SER A 46 48.30 41.28 25.49
CA SER A 46 49.41 40.40 25.12
C SER A 46 50.75 41.15 25.13
N ASN A 47 50.87 42.16 24.28
CA ASN A 47 52.15 42.81 23.97
C ASN A 47 52.35 44.15 24.68
N GLY A 48 53.62 44.46 24.98
CA GLY A 48 54.01 45.76 25.55
C GLY A 48 53.75 46.97 24.61
N GLU A 49 53.62 46.71 23.30
CA GLU A 49 53.20 47.71 22.32
C GLU A 49 51.68 47.97 22.39
N SER A 50 50.87 46.90 22.48
CA SER A 50 49.42 46.99 22.75
C SER A 50 49.15 47.75 24.06
N GLU A 51 49.92 47.47 25.12
CA GLU A 51 49.88 48.18 26.40
C GLU A 51 50.20 49.68 26.27
N LYS A 52 51.23 50.04 25.51
CA LYS A 52 51.56 51.45 25.22
C LYS A 52 50.46 52.14 24.41
N ASN A 53 49.97 51.50 23.34
CA ASN A 53 48.91 52.06 22.49
C ASN A 53 47.59 52.26 23.26
N PHE A 54 47.29 51.39 24.23
CA PHE A 54 46.14 51.51 25.12
C PHE A 54 46.23 52.76 26.02
N SER A 55 47.40 53.01 26.64
CA SER A 55 47.60 54.21 27.47
C SER A 55 47.61 55.49 26.62
N GLU A 56 48.22 55.49 25.43
CA GLU A 56 48.17 56.62 24.48
C GLU A 56 46.74 56.87 23.95
N THR A 57 45.93 55.82 23.75
CA THR A 57 44.51 55.93 23.37
C THR A 57 43.67 56.59 24.47
N ILE A 58 43.87 56.21 25.73
CA ILE A 58 43.13 56.81 26.87
C ILE A 58 43.62 58.23 27.16
N ALA A 59 44.93 58.49 27.07
CA ALA A 59 45.50 59.83 27.18
C ALA A 59 44.93 60.77 26.11
N THR A 60 44.83 60.33 24.84
CA THR A 60 44.24 61.13 23.76
C THR A 60 42.72 61.28 23.89
N LEU A 61 41.99 60.24 24.32
CA LEU A 61 40.54 60.29 24.56
C LEU A 61 40.13 61.43 25.50
N ASN A 62 40.88 61.68 26.58
CA ASN A 62 40.60 62.73 27.56
C ASN A 62 40.48 64.15 26.95
N TYR A 63 41.11 64.41 25.80
CA TYR A 63 40.99 65.69 25.09
C TYR A 63 39.79 65.75 24.12
N VAL A 64 39.09 64.63 23.87
CA VAL A 64 38.00 64.54 22.89
C VAL A 64 36.64 64.79 23.55
N HIS A 65 36.28 66.07 23.70
CA HIS A 65 35.00 66.53 24.28
C HIS A 65 33.73 65.99 23.59
N GLN A 66 33.83 65.38 22.41
CA GLN A 66 32.71 64.66 21.79
C GLN A 66 32.31 63.41 22.61
N TYR A 67 33.27 62.72 23.21
CA TYR A 67 33.07 61.48 23.98
C TYR A 67 33.24 61.67 25.48
N VAL A 68 34.06 62.63 25.94
CA VAL A 68 34.35 62.86 27.37
C VAL A 68 33.59 64.09 27.91
N PRO A 69 32.68 63.93 28.89
CA PRO A 69 32.06 65.06 29.60
C PRO A 69 33.07 65.97 30.32
N LYS A 70 32.80 67.29 30.32
CA LYS A 70 33.59 68.26 31.10
C LYS A 70 33.52 67.92 32.60
N GLY A 71 34.67 67.83 33.25
CA GLY A 71 34.78 67.44 34.67
C GLY A 71 34.97 65.94 34.92
N THR A 72 35.05 65.11 33.87
CA THR A 72 35.44 63.70 33.98
C THR A 72 36.84 63.45 33.44
N THR A 73 37.52 62.43 33.98
CA THR A 73 38.84 61.98 33.53
C THR A 73 38.91 60.45 33.47
N TYR A 74 39.55 59.92 32.44
CA TYR A 74 39.76 58.49 32.23
C TYR A 74 41.21 58.11 32.51
N PHE A 75 41.41 57.04 33.26
CA PHE A 75 42.73 56.48 33.59
C PHE A 75 42.83 55.03 33.13
N ASP A 76 43.98 54.67 32.58
CA ASP A 76 44.36 53.33 32.16
C ASP A 76 44.88 52.49 33.34
N LYS A 77 44.54 51.20 33.39
CA LYS A 77 45.12 50.23 34.32
C LYS A 77 45.41 48.94 33.57
N THR A 78 46.67 48.70 33.21
CA THR A 78 47.07 47.53 32.41
C THR A 78 47.65 46.41 33.27
N ILE A 79 47.43 45.18 32.81
CA ILE A 79 48.23 44.00 33.13
C ILE A 79 48.47 43.21 31.85
N ARG A 80 49.47 42.33 31.88
CA ARG A 80 49.67 41.33 30.82
C ARG A 80 49.02 40.00 31.18
N ILE A 81 48.61 39.27 30.17
CA ILE A 81 48.13 37.89 30.32
C ILE A 81 49.30 37.01 30.80
N ASP A 82 49.07 36.11 31.77
CA ASP A 82 50.03 35.07 32.18
C ASP A 82 49.57 33.73 31.60
N LYS A 83 50.54 32.97 31.09
CA LYS A 83 50.36 31.62 30.53
C LYS A 83 49.58 30.67 31.44
N ASN A 84 49.61 30.89 32.76
CA ASN A 84 48.75 30.19 33.70
C ASN A 84 47.44 31.01 33.93
N PRO A 85 46.26 30.52 33.50
CA PRO A 85 45.00 31.26 33.64
C PRO A 85 44.61 31.55 35.09
N ILE A 86 45.05 30.74 36.05
CA ILE A 86 44.81 30.96 37.49
C ILE A 86 45.57 32.20 37.97
N LYS A 87 46.79 32.42 37.49
CA LYS A 87 47.52 33.66 37.78
C LYS A 87 46.89 34.86 37.08
N THR A 88 46.44 34.72 35.84
CA THR A 88 45.70 35.78 35.14
C THR A 88 44.46 36.21 35.93
N ALA A 89 43.65 35.26 36.42
CA ALA A 89 42.52 35.53 37.31
C ALA A 89 42.94 36.27 38.61
N LEU A 90 44.00 35.81 39.28
CA LEU A 90 44.54 36.46 40.48
C LEU A 90 45.08 37.87 40.20
N ASN A 91 45.66 38.10 39.01
CA ASN A 91 46.20 39.40 38.59
C ASN A 91 45.08 40.38 38.25
N VAL A 92 44.02 39.95 37.55
CA VAL A 92 42.80 40.73 37.31
C VAL A 92 42.22 41.22 38.65
N CYS A 93 42.08 40.32 39.63
CA CYS A 93 41.64 40.67 40.97
C CYS A 93 42.59 41.71 41.63
N LYS A 94 43.88 41.38 41.77
CA LYS A 94 44.84 42.18 42.55
C LYS A 94 45.24 43.51 41.92
N HIS A 95 45.14 43.68 40.60
CA HIS A 95 45.64 44.86 39.89
C HIS A 95 44.57 45.64 39.12
N LEU A 96 43.44 45.01 38.73
CA LEU A 96 42.34 45.71 38.07
C LEU A 96 41.16 45.95 39.02
N ILE A 97 40.62 44.90 39.66
CA ILE A 97 39.47 45.04 40.58
C ILE A 97 39.87 45.87 41.81
N SER A 98 41.09 45.68 42.35
CA SER A 98 41.67 46.54 43.41
C SER A 98 41.79 48.04 43.06
N LYS A 99 41.55 48.41 41.79
CA LYS A 99 41.57 49.77 41.25
C LYS A 99 40.22 50.23 40.72
N ARG A 100 39.13 49.48 40.98
CA ARG A 100 37.75 49.85 40.59
C ARG A 100 37.63 50.12 39.09
N VAL A 101 37.99 49.15 38.27
CA VAL A 101 37.81 49.23 36.81
C VAL A 101 36.33 49.12 36.44
N TYR A 102 35.86 49.98 35.53
CA TYR A 102 34.46 50.02 35.09
C TYR A 102 34.17 49.07 33.92
N ALA A 103 35.20 48.74 33.14
CA ALA A 103 35.20 47.72 32.10
C ALA A 103 36.64 47.23 31.86
N VAL A 104 36.80 46.07 31.24
CA VAL A 104 38.10 45.47 30.91
C VAL A 104 38.19 45.19 29.41
N VAL A 105 39.13 45.82 28.72
CA VAL A 105 39.51 45.44 27.35
C VAL A 105 40.48 44.26 27.44
N VAL A 106 40.21 43.17 26.71
CA VAL A 106 41.05 41.96 26.73
C VAL A 106 41.50 41.55 25.33
N SER A 107 42.82 41.40 25.18
CA SER A 107 43.47 40.86 24.00
C SER A 107 43.90 39.41 24.22
N HIS A 108 44.09 38.70 23.12
CA HIS A 108 44.61 37.34 23.05
C HIS A 108 46.11 37.38 22.72
N GLU A 109 46.87 36.35 23.10
CA GLU A 109 48.29 36.22 22.74
C GLU A 109 48.40 35.18 21.61
N GLU A 110 48.88 35.60 20.44
CA GLU A 110 49.08 34.75 19.26
C GLU A 110 50.20 33.71 19.49
N LYS A 111 49.83 32.60 20.15
CA LYS A 111 50.56 31.34 20.26
C LYS A 111 51.90 31.39 20.98
N ASP A 112 51.94 30.72 22.13
CA ASP A 112 53.20 30.36 22.76
C ASP A 112 54.02 29.40 21.88
N SER A 113 55.31 29.26 22.16
CA SER A 113 56.25 28.32 21.52
C SER A 113 55.90 26.83 21.64
N SER A 114 54.77 26.51 22.29
CA SER A 114 54.14 25.19 22.35
C SER A 114 52.95 25.01 21.39
N GLY A 115 52.54 26.05 20.66
CA GLY A 115 51.42 26.02 19.71
C GLY A 115 50.02 26.20 20.33
N HIS A 116 49.92 26.38 21.64
CA HIS A 116 48.64 26.54 22.34
C HIS A 116 48.18 28.01 22.42
N ASP A 117 46.88 28.21 22.14
CA ASP A 117 46.19 29.49 22.17
C ASP A 117 45.78 29.87 23.62
N LEU A 118 46.26 31.02 24.11
CA LEU A 118 45.97 31.51 25.46
C LEU A 118 44.60 32.21 25.54
N SER A 119 43.54 31.41 25.63
CA SER A 119 42.15 31.89 25.66
C SER A 119 41.86 32.88 26.82
N PRO A 120 41.18 34.02 26.56
CA PRO A 120 40.89 35.04 27.57
C PRO A 120 39.80 34.65 28.59
N ALA A 121 39.33 33.40 28.59
CA ALA A 121 38.22 32.92 29.41
C ALA A 121 38.36 33.23 30.91
N ALA A 122 39.57 33.15 31.47
CA ALA A 122 39.84 33.49 32.88
C ALA A 122 39.49 34.95 33.23
N VAL A 123 39.69 35.89 32.31
CA VAL A 123 39.31 37.30 32.47
C VAL A 123 37.78 37.44 32.40
N SER A 124 37.16 36.77 31.44
CA SER A 124 35.70 36.79 31.28
C SER A 124 34.97 36.25 32.51
N TYR A 125 35.38 35.10 33.07
CA TYR A 125 34.76 34.55 34.28
C TYR A 125 34.95 35.43 35.51
N THR A 126 36.17 35.97 35.72
CA THR A 126 36.45 36.80 36.91
C THR A 126 35.74 38.15 36.87
N SER A 127 35.71 38.83 35.73
CA SER A 127 34.94 40.08 35.57
C SER A 127 33.43 39.84 35.51
N GLY A 128 32.99 38.72 34.92
CA GLY A 128 31.57 38.34 34.79
C GLY A 128 30.87 38.09 36.11
N PHE A 129 31.57 37.51 37.10
CA PHE A 129 31.04 37.31 38.47
C PHE A 129 30.59 38.64 39.10
N TYR A 130 31.37 39.71 38.92
CA TYR A 130 31.05 41.06 39.39
C TYR A 130 30.21 41.89 38.40
N GLN A 131 29.74 41.30 37.30
CA GLN A 131 29.01 41.96 36.21
C GLN A 131 29.78 43.13 35.55
N ILE A 132 31.11 43.12 35.63
CA ILE A 132 31.98 44.10 34.95
C ILE A 132 32.04 43.73 33.45
N PRO A 133 31.70 44.65 32.53
CA PRO A 133 31.79 44.40 31.09
C PRO A 133 33.22 44.10 30.62
N VAL A 134 33.36 43.08 29.78
CA VAL A 134 34.62 42.69 29.14
C VAL A 134 34.49 42.88 27.63
N ILE A 135 35.46 43.54 27.00
CA ILE A 135 35.49 43.76 25.55
C ILE A 135 36.68 43.03 24.95
N GLY A 136 36.43 41.91 24.28
CA GLY A 136 37.44 41.16 23.52
C GLY A 136 37.84 41.89 22.24
N ILE A 137 39.15 42.02 22.00
CA ILE A 137 39.70 42.73 20.82
C ILE A 137 40.50 41.83 19.86
N SER A 138 40.67 40.54 20.16
CA SER A 138 41.31 39.56 19.27
C SER A 138 40.80 38.10 19.37
N SER A 139 39.94 37.73 20.33
CA SER A 139 39.33 36.38 20.40
C SER A 139 38.05 36.26 19.56
N ARG A 140 37.97 35.19 18.75
CA ARG A 140 36.97 34.99 17.69
C ARG A 140 36.16 33.68 17.85
N ASP A 141 36.38 32.99 18.95
CA ASP A 141 35.87 31.65 19.26
C ASP A 141 34.36 31.73 19.60
N ALA A 142 33.54 30.82 19.07
CA ALA A 142 32.09 30.85 19.22
C ALA A 142 31.62 30.66 20.67
N ALA A 143 32.44 30.03 21.52
CA ALA A 143 32.13 29.80 22.93
C ALA A 143 31.80 31.11 23.70
N PHE A 144 32.43 32.24 23.33
CA PHE A 144 32.20 33.53 23.99
C PHE A 144 30.84 34.20 23.67
N SER A 145 30.12 33.68 22.68
CA SER A 145 28.76 34.15 22.34
C SER A 145 27.73 33.72 23.41
N ASP A 146 27.93 32.58 24.08
CA ASP A 146 26.96 32.03 25.04
C ASP A 146 26.92 32.87 26.34
N LYS A 147 25.79 33.57 26.56
CA LYS A 147 25.58 34.41 27.74
C LYS A 147 25.10 33.66 28.99
N ASN A 148 24.89 32.35 28.90
CA ASN A 148 24.79 31.50 30.10
C ASN A 148 26.16 31.30 30.76
N ILE A 149 27.24 31.38 29.96
CA ILE A 149 28.63 31.17 30.39
C ILE A 149 29.37 32.51 30.53
N HIS A 150 29.31 33.35 29.50
CA HIS A 150 30.08 34.59 29.35
C HIS A 150 29.20 35.84 29.44
N VAL A 151 28.47 35.97 30.55
CA VAL A 151 27.38 36.94 30.80
C VAL A 151 27.72 38.40 30.42
N SER A 152 28.93 38.88 30.73
CA SER A 152 29.34 40.29 30.53
C SER A 152 30.31 40.52 29.36
N PHE A 153 30.52 39.53 28.50
CA PHE A 153 31.47 39.61 27.38
C PHE A 153 30.84 40.19 26.11
N LEU A 154 31.50 41.17 25.50
CA LEU A 154 31.31 41.65 24.12
C LEU A 154 32.64 41.54 23.37
N ARG A 155 32.64 41.73 22.03
CA ARG A 155 33.90 41.84 21.25
C ARG A 155 33.79 42.73 20.02
N THR A 156 34.88 43.46 19.70
CA THR A 156 34.98 44.31 18.51
C THR A 156 35.41 43.56 17.25
N VAL A 157 35.77 42.28 17.38
CA VAL A 157 36.09 41.37 16.28
C VAL A 157 34.93 40.40 16.10
N PRO A 158 34.44 40.13 14.88
CA PRO A 158 33.41 39.13 14.66
C PRO A 158 33.94 37.70 14.89
N PRO A 159 33.14 36.78 15.44
CA PRO A 159 33.52 35.38 15.53
C PRO A 159 33.65 34.71 14.15
N TYR A 160 34.29 33.56 14.11
CA TYR A 160 34.46 32.80 12.86
C TYR A 160 33.12 32.42 12.21
N TYR A 161 32.09 32.09 13.00
CA TYR A 161 30.79 31.69 12.46
C TYR A 161 30.03 32.80 11.72
N HIS A 162 30.39 34.09 11.86
CA HIS A 162 29.85 35.17 11.03
C HIS A 162 30.29 35.06 9.56
N GLN A 163 31.33 34.27 9.24
CA GLN A 163 31.76 34.02 7.86
C GLN A 163 30.70 33.29 7.02
N ALA A 164 29.76 32.57 7.66
CA ALA A 164 28.64 31.92 6.99
C ALA A 164 27.73 32.90 6.22
N ASP A 165 27.58 34.14 6.69
CA ASP A 165 26.79 35.17 6.00
C ASP A 165 27.45 35.57 4.66
N VAL A 166 28.79 35.63 4.65
CA VAL A 166 29.58 35.95 3.45
C VAL A 166 29.56 34.77 2.48
N TRP A 167 29.60 33.53 2.98
CA TRP A 167 29.41 32.34 2.15
C TRP A 167 28.06 32.37 1.42
N LEU A 168 26.96 32.72 2.08
CA LEU A 168 25.64 32.78 1.45
C LEU A 168 25.56 33.87 0.35
N GLU A 169 26.09 35.06 0.59
CA GLU A 169 26.16 36.10 -0.45
C GLU A 169 27.13 35.72 -1.60
N MET A 170 28.20 34.95 -1.33
CA MET A 170 29.07 34.39 -2.37
C MET A 170 28.37 33.32 -3.22
N LEU A 171 27.62 32.40 -2.60
CA LEU A 171 26.87 31.36 -3.30
C LEU A 171 25.76 31.98 -4.18
N SER A 172 25.08 33.02 -3.67
CA SER A 172 24.14 33.84 -4.44
C SER A 172 24.82 34.50 -5.65
N HIS A 173 25.93 35.23 -5.43
CA HIS A 173 26.69 35.90 -6.50
C HIS A 173 27.17 34.93 -7.59
N PHE A 174 27.57 33.70 -7.21
CA PHE A 174 28.00 32.68 -8.16
C PHE A 174 26.87 31.78 -8.68
N GLY A 175 25.64 31.88 -8.18
CA GLY A 175 24.51 31.03 -8.56
C GLY A 175 24.72 29.54 -8.24
N TYR A 176 25.36 29.21 -7.13
CA TYR A 176 25.57 27.82 -6.68
C TYR A 176 24.45 27.38 -5.73
N THR A 177 23.61 26.44 -6.16
CA THR A 177 22.38 26.03 -5.46
C THR A 177 22.47 24.74 -4.65
N LYS A 178 23.46 23.86 -4.93
CA LYS A 178 23.79 22.68 -4.09
C LYS A 178 25.21 22.79 -3.56
N VAL A 179 25.40 22.65 -2.24
CA VAL A 179 26.71 22.69 -1.59
C VAL A 179 26.93 21.51 -0.64
N ILE A 180 28.20 21.18 -0.40
CA ILE A 180 28.65 20.24 0.62
C ILE A 180 29.32 21.06 1.74
N ILE A 181 28.99 20.78 2.99
CA ILE A 181 29.60 21.46 4.14
C ILE A 181 30.49 20.47 4.90
N ILE A 182 31.75 20.83 5.09
CA ILE A 182 32.74 20.08 5.86
C ILE A 182 33.12 20.94 7.07
N HIS A 183 32.88 20.45 8.28
CA HIS A 183 33.22 21.17 9.51
C HIS A 183 33.74 20.24 10.60
N SER A 184 34.58 20.77 11.48
CA SER A 184 35.00 20.07 12.69
C SER A 184 33.86 19.94 13.72
N SER A 185 33.96 18.94 14.60
CA SER A 185 33.04 18.69 15.72
C SER A 185 33.30 19.58 16.95
N ASP A 186 33.88 20.76 16.74
CA ASP A 186 34.14 21.78 17.76
C ASP A 186 32.93 22.71 17.96
N THR A 187 33.06 23.69 18.85
CA THR A 187 32.02 24.71 19.08
C THR A 187 31.77 25.56 17.84
N ASP A 188 32.84 25.89 17.13
CA ASP A 188 32.82 26.84 16.04
C ASP A 188 32.30 26.23 14.74
N GLY A 189 32.69 24.98 14.40
CA GLY A 189 32.14 24.26 13.25
C GLY A 189 30.62 24.10 13.33
N ARG A 190 30.09 23.70 14.51
CA ARG A 190 28.63 23.65 14.74
C ARG A 190 27.97 25.03 14.72
N ALA A 191 28.63 26.08 15.21
CA ALA A 191 28.11 27.45 15.12
C ALA A 191 28.07 27.98 13.67
N ILE A 192 29.07 27.65 12.84
CA ILE A 192 29.10 27.94 11.40
C ILE A 192 27.90 27.28 10.72
N LEU A 193 27.71 25.97 10.92
CA LEU A 193 26.61 25.21 10.34
C LEU A 193 25.24 25.76 10.80
N GLY A 194 25.07 25.98 12.09
CA GLY A 194 23.83 26.49 12.67
C GLY A 194 23.45 27.87 12.15
N ARG A 195 24.42 28.79 11.99
CA ARG A 195 24.15 30.09 11.35
C ARG A 195 23.90 29.97 9.86
N PHE A 196 24.66 29.15 9.13
CA PHE A 196 24.43 28.91 7.70
C PHE A 196 23.00 28.42 7.45
N GLN A 197 22.56 27.39 8.19
CA GLN A 197 21.20 26.84 8.09
C GLN A 197 20.12 27.85 8.50
N THR A 198 20.36 28.64 9.56
CA THR A 198 19.39 29.67 9.99
C THR A 198 19.27 30.78 8.96
N THR A 199 20.38 31.35 8.49
CA THR A 199 20.40 32.47 7.53
C THR A 199 19.96 32.04 6.13
N SER A 200 20.21 30.80 5.71
CA SER A 200 19.69 30.28 4.43
C SER A 200 18.19 30.02 4.47
N GLN A 201 17.63 29.71 5.63
CA GLN A 201 16.17 29.56 5.81
C GLN A 201 15.46 30.90 5.95
N THR A 202 15.97 31.87 6.72
CA THR A 202 15.18 33.07 7.06
C THR A 202 14.94 34.05 5.90
N ASN A 203 15.78 34.06 4.87
CA ASN A 203 15.66 34.95 3.71
C ASN A 203 14.67 34.40 2.66
N TYR A 204 13.41 34.18 3.05
CA TYR A 204 12.43 33.38 2.29
C TYR A 204 11.90 34.00 0.98
N ASP A 205 12.00 35.32 0.80
CA ASP A 205 11.26 36.07 -0.24
C ASP A 205 11.89 36.05 -1.64
N ASP A 206 13.22 35.91 -1.75
CA ASP A 206 13.92 35.76 -3.05
C ASP A 206 14.20 34.28 -3.34
N VAL A 207 13.56 33.73 -4.39
CA VAL A 207 13.64 32.31 -4.76
C VAL A 207 15.07 31.87 -5.14
N ASP A 208 15.87 32.79 -5.66
CA ASP A 208 17.20 32.53 -6.24
C ASP A 208 18.31 32.26 -5.19
N VAL A 209 18.06 32.50 -3.90
CA VAL A 209 19.09 32.42 -2.83
C VAL A 209 19.04 31.10 -2.03
N ARG A 210 18.35 30.08 -2.54
CA ARG A 210 18.24 28.76 -1.89
C ARG A 210 19.47 27.87 -2.14
N ALA A 211 20.55 28.16 -1.41
CA ALA A 211 21.68 27.25 -1.25
C ALA A 211 21.25 26.03 -0.41
N ASN A 212 20.86 24.95 -1.07
CA ASN A 212 20.54 23.68 -0.42
C ASN A 212 21.83 22.92 -0.07
N VAL A 213 21.84 22.28 1.10
CA VAL A 213 22.96 21.45 1.53
C VAL A 213 22.69 20.00 1.11
N GLU A 214 23.59 19.43 0.32
CA GLU A 214 23.48 18.06 -0.19
C GLU A 214 24.03 17.05 0.81
N SER A 215 25.19 17.34 1.42
CA SER A 215 25.79 16.54 2.49
C SER A 215 26.51 17.42 3.51
N ILE A 216 26.53 16.96 4.76
CA ILE A 216 27.19 17.58 5.91
C ILE A 216 28.16 16.55 6.47
N VAL A 217 29.46 16.87 6.49
CA VAL A 217 30.49 16.02 7.07
C VAL A 217 31.05 16.70 8.32
N GLU A 218 30.70 16.16 9.48
CA GLU A 218 31.28 16.52 10.78
C GLU A 218 32.49 15.60 11.07
N PHE A 219 33.66 16.18 11.33
CA PHE A 219 34.90 15.42 11.60
C PHE A 219 35.52 15.76 12.97
N GLU A 220 36.17 14.79 13.62
CA GLU A 220 36.87 15.05 14.90
C GLU A 220 38.21 15.79 14.67
N PRO A 221 38.49 16.88 15.43
CA PRO A 221 39.76 17.62 15.31
C PRO A 221 41.00 16.76 15.59
N LYS A 222 42.12 17.11 14.95
CA LYS A 222 43.40 16.38 14.89
C LYS A 222 43.35 15.13 14.02
N LEU A 223 42.87 15.29 12.79
CA LEU A 223 42.83 14.22 11.79
C LEU A 223 44.24 13.73 11.39
N GLU A 224 44.40 12.42 11.23
CA GLU A 224 45.55 11.83 10.52
C GLU A 224 45.25 11.59 9.02
N SER A 225 43.98 11.32 8.71
CA SER A 225 43.46 10.96 7.38
C SER A 225 42.00 11.42 7.24
N PHE A 226 41.61 11.85 6.05
CA PHE A 226 40.23 12.22 5.69
C PHE A 226 39.65 11.36 4.54
N VAL A 227 40.34 10.27 4.20
CA VAL A 227 40.10 9.48 2.97
C VAL A 227 38.68 8.89 2.86
N GLU A 228 38.11 8.37 3.95
CA GLU A 228 36.80 7.67 3.92
C GLU A 228 35.68 8.62 3.48
N HIS A 229 35.55 9.77 4.14
CA HIS A 229 34.60 10.83 3.75
C HIS A 229 34.82 11.34 2.32
N LEU A 230 36.06 11.40 1.84
CA LEU A 230 36.34 11.83 0.45
C LEU A 230 35.83 10.83 -0.60
N VAL A 231 35.66 9.55 -0.27
CA VAL A 231 35.04 8.57 -1.19
C VAL A 231 33.54 8.84 -1.33
N GLU A 232 32.85 9.09 -0.22
CA GLU A 232 31.42 9.47 -0.19
C GLU A 232 31.18 10.82 -0.88
N LEU A 233 31.99 11.83 -0.57
CA LEU A 233 31.93 13.16 -1.20
C LEU A 233 32.34 13.18 -2.68
N LYS A 234 32.92 12.08 -3.19
CA LYS A 234 33.23 11.93 -4.62
C LYS A 234 32.02 11.45 -5.42
N THR A 235 31.10 10.69 -4.82
CA THR A 235 29.84 10.23 -5.44
C THR A 235 28.75 11.30 -5.45
N ALA A 236 28.80 12.30 -4.57
CA ALA A 236 27.87 13.42 -4.54
C ALA A 236 27.79 14.22 -5.87
N GLN A 237 26.66 14.86 -6.12
CA GLN A 237 26.41 15.69 -7.31
C GLN A 237 27.11 17.04 -7.20
N SER A 238 27.03 17.72 -6.05
CA SER A 238 27.74 18.99 -5.83
C SER A 238 29.27 18.81 -5.86
N ARG A 239 29.93 19.84 -6.40
CA ARG A 239 31.39 20.00 -6.46
C ARG A 239 31.83 21.29 -5.77
N VAL A 240 30.95 21.89 -4.97
CA VAL A 240 31.21 23.10 -4.16
C VAL A 240 31.32 22.70 -2.68
N TYR A 241 32.54 22.77 -2.15
CA TYR A 241 32.86 22.44 -0.77
C TYR A 241 33.01 23.73 0.05
N LEU A 242 32.21 23.87 1.11
CA LEU A 242 32.39 24.86 2.16
C LEU A 242 33.19 24.21 3.29
N LEU A 243 34.41 24.68 3.56
CA LEU A 243 35.29 24.10 4.58
C LEU A 243 35.49 25.04 5.77
N TYR A 244 35.07 24.58 6.95
CA TYR A 244 35.57 25.07 8.23
C TYR A 244 36.53 24.03 8.83
N ALA A 245 37.78 24.43 9.05
CA ALA A 245 38.80 23.59 9.68
C ALA A 245 39.89 24.44 10.33
N ASN A 246 40.52 23.91 11.39
CA ASN A 246 41.75 24.49 11.93
C ASN A 246 42.89 24.36 10.91
N LYS A 247 43.92 25.21 11.05
CA LYS A 247 45.07 25.22 10.12
C LYS A 247 45.74 23.85 9.97
N GLU A 248 45.82 23.06 11.04
CA GLU A 248 46.43 21.72 11.01
C GLU A 248 45.55 20.72 10.26
N ASP A 249 44.29 20.57 10.67
CA ASP A 249 43.30 19.69 10.02
C ASP A 249 43.11 20.02 8.52
N ALA A 250 43.08 21.31 8.18
CA ALA A 250 43.01 21.78 6.80
C ALA A 250 44.18 21.26 5.93
N THR A 251 45.41 21.14 6.49
CA THR A 251 46.53 20.60 5.71
C THR A 251 46.37 19.12 5.39
N VAL A 252 45.72 18.35 6.26
CA VAL A 252 45.40 16.93 6.07
C VAL A 252 44.27 16.77 5.04
N ILE A 253 43.20 17.54 5.18
CA ILE A 253 42.06 17.54 4.25
C ILE A 253 42.51 17.90 2.83
N PHE A 254 43.32 18.95 2.64
CA PHE A 254 43.80 19.33 1.30
C PHE A 254 44.84 18.35 0.73
N ARG A 255 45.64 17.69 1.58
CA ARG A 255 46.57 16.62 1.16
C ARG A 255 45.78 15.45 0.56
N ASP A 256 44.74 15.00 1.26
CA ASP A 256 43.96 13.82 0.85
C ASP A 256 43.02 14.14 -0.30
N ALA A 257 42.38 15.32 -0.32
CA ALA A 257 41.56 15.79 -1.44
C ALA A 257 42.35 15.91 -2.76
N ALA A 258 43.65 16.25 -2.69
CA ALA A 258 44.52 16.27 -3.86
C ALA A 258 44.84 14.87 -4.41
N ILE A 259 44.85 13.83 -3.57
CA ILE A 259 45.03 12.43 -4.01
C ILE A 259 43.80 11.93 -4.80
N PHE A 260 42.60 12.43 -4.46
CA PHE A 260 41.35 12.10 -5.16
C PHE A 260 41.01 13.02 -6.35
N ASN A 261 41.94 13.91 -6.75
CA ASN A 261 41.77 14.94 -7.77
C ASN A 261 40.59 15.92 -7.50
N MET A 262 40.17 16.07 -6.24
CA MET A 262 39.10 17.00 -5.83
C MET A 262 39.59 18.47 -5.80
N THR A 263 40.85 18.71 -6.15
CA THR A 263 41.46 20.04 -6.33
C THR A 263 41.67 20.42 -7.81
N ASP A 264 41.24 19.59 -8.75
CA ASP A 264 41.31 19.84 -10.20
C ASP A 264 40.07 20.58 -10.75
N ALA A 265 40.07 20.85 -12.06
CA ALA A 265 39.01 21.58 -12.74
C ALA A 265 37.62 20.96 -12.52
N GLY A 266 36.63 21.82 -12.25
CA GLY A 266 35.24 21.43 -11.98
C GLY A 266 34.86 21.55 -10.50
N HIS A 267 35.82 21.36 -9.60
CA HIS A 267 35.61 21.54 -8.16
C HIS A 267 35.78 23.01 -7.73
N VAL A 268 35.17 23.36 -6.60
CA VAL A 268 35.25 24.69 -5.96
C VAL A 268 35.44 24.49 -4.46
N TRP A 269 36.43 25.18 -3.90
CA TRP A 269 36.68 25.24 -2.46
C TRP A 269 36.46 26.66 -1.98
N ILE A 270 35.48 26.84 -1.08
CA ILE A 270 35.26 28.08 -0.32
C ILE A 270 35.62 27.76 1.14
N VAL A 271 36.56 28.50 1.71
CA VAL A 271 37.21 28.13 2.97
C VAL A 271 37.14 29.25 3.99
N THR A 272 37.09 28.92 5.29
CA THR A 272 37.27 29.94 6.32
C THR A 272 38.71 30.42 6.43
N GLU A 273 38.87 31.55 7.10
CA GLU A 273 40.14 32.23 7.33
C GLU A 273 41.24 31.33 7.90
N GLN A 274 40.93 30.45 8.87
CA GLN A 274 41.93 29.53 9.43
C GLN A 274 42.44 28.50 8.42
N ALA A 275 41.55 27.97 7.57
CA ALA A 275 41.88 27.01 6.54
C ALA A 275 42.62 27.66 5.35
N LEU A 276 42.32 28.93 5.03
CA LEU A 276 43.03 29.70 4.00
C LEU A 276 44.54 29.77 4.27
N PHE A 277 44.92 29.96 5.54
CA PHE A 277 46.31 30.05 6.00
C PHE A 277 47.03 28.68 6.13
N SER A 278 46.44 27.57 5.65
CA SER A 278 47.15 26.28 5.55
C SER A 278 48.37 26.36 4.62
N ASN A 279 49.32 25.43 4.76
CA ASN A 279 50.56 25.45 3.98
C ASN A 279 50.39 24.89 2.55
N ASN A 280 49.27 24.22 2.25
CA ASN A 280 48.98 23.52 0.99
C ASN A 280 47.59 23.84 0.42
N THR A 281 47.01 24.99 0.79
CA THR A 281 45.70 25.46 0.29
C THR A 281 45.66 25.42 -1.25
N PRO A 282 44.67 24.75 -1.89
CA PRO A 282 44.69 24.50 -3.32
C PRO A 282 44.56 25.76 -4.17
N VAL A 283 45.19 25.74 -5.36
CA VAL A 283 45.16 26.87 -6.30
C VAL A 283 43.74 27.07 -6.82
N GLY A 284 43.22 28.29 -6.67
CA GLY A 284 41.84 28.63 -6.99
C GLY A 284 40.84 28.41 -5.85
N ALA A 285 41.28 28.07 -4.64
CA ALA A 285 40.44 28.18 -3.45
C ALA A 285 40.13 29.65 -3.13
N LEU A 286 38.88 29.92 -2.80
CA LEU A 286 38.41 31.21 -2.31
C LEU A 286 38.34 31.16 -0.78
N GLY A 287 39.06 32.03 -0.10
CA GLY A 287 39.00 32.18 1.34
C GLY A 287 38.57 33.58 1.77
N LEU A 288 38.19 33.70 3.03
CA LEU A 288 37.81 34.97 3.65
C LEU A 288 38.94 35.46 4.56
N LYS A 289 39.12 36.77 4.63
CA LYS A 289 39.97 37.42 5.63
C LYS A 289 39.26 38.65 6.22
N LEU A 290 39.42 38.91 7.51
CA LEU A 290 39.02 40.19 8.11
C LEU A 290 39.87 41.34 7.54
N ASN A 291 39.21 42.42 7.08
CA ASN A 291 39.88 43.55 6.42
C ASN A 291 40.81 44.33 7.37
N ASN A 292 40.35 44.59 8.61
CA ASN A 292 41.12 45.27 9.67
C ASN A 292 41.29 44.36 10.89
N ASP A 293 42.36 43.58 10.89
CA ASP A 293 42.71 42.56 11.90
C ASP A 293 43.73 43.08 12.94
N ASN A 294 44.06 44.38 12.90
CA ASN A 294 45.12 44.97 13.72
C ASN A 294 44.61 45.34 15.14
N GLU A 295 45.16 44.71 16.18
CA GLU A 295 44.82 44.98 17.59
C GLU A 295 44.81 46.49 17.92
N THR A 296 45.73 47.29 17.36
CA THR A 296 45.82 48.71 17.70
C THR A 296 44.58 49.52 17.33
N GLU A 297 43.85 49.09 16.30
CA GLU A 297 42.60 49.73 15.88
C GLU A 297 41.39 49.24 16.70
N HIS A 298 41.37 47.96 17.07
CA HIS A 298 40.36 47.39 17.98
C HIS A 298 40.49 47.92 19.42
N ILE A 299 41.71 48.18 19.90
CA ILE A 299 41.98 48.94 21.14
C ILE A 299 41.31 50.31 21.07
N ARG A 300 41.49 51.02 19.95
CA ARG A 300 40.92 52.35 19.78
C ARG A 300 39.39 52.29 19.77
N ASP A 301 38.81 51.41 18.96
CA ASP A 301 37.37 51.35 18.78
C ASP A 301 36.65 50.87 20.06
N SER A 302 37.20 49.89 20.78
CA SER A 302 36.65 49.45 22.08
C SER A 302 36.63 50.56 23.13
N VAL A 303 37.71 51.33 23.26
CA VAL A 303 37.79 52.48 24.19
C VAL A 303 36.82 53.61 23.80
N TYR A 304 36.62 53.88 22.51
CA TYR A 304 35.67 54.89 22.05
C TYR A 304 34.20 54.44 22.18
N VAL A 305 33.89 53.15 21.98
CA VAL A 305 32.57 52.56 22.30
C VAL A 305 32.27 52.75 23.80
N LEU A 306 33.22 52.37 24.67
CA LEU A 306 33.07 52.48 26.13
C LEU A 306 32.85 53.92 26.59
N ALA A 307 33.65 54.87 26.10
CA ALA A 307 33.46 56.28 26.39
C ALA A 307 32.11 56.80 25.91
N SER A 308 31.65 56.37 24.73
CA SER A 308 30.33 56.73 24.21
C SER A 308 29.17 56.13 25.02
N ALA A 309 29.34 54.95 25.61
CA ALA A 309 28.33 54.32 26.47
C ALA A 309 28.27 54.98 27.85
N LEU A 310 29.42 55.21 28.49
CA LEU A 310 29.52 55.90 29.78
C LEU A 310 28.97 57.33 29.70
N LYS A 311 29.27 58.07 28.62
CA LYS A 311 28.70 59.41 28.40
C LYS A 311 27.17 59.41 28.38
N GLU A 312 26.55 58.45 27.71
CA GLU A 312 25.08 58.32 27.63
C GLU A 312 24.50 57.95 29.00
N MET A 313 25.11 56.96 29.66
CA MET A 313 24.70 56.51 30.99
C MET A 313 24.79 57.63 32.04
N MET A 314 25.82 58.47 31.99
CA MET A 314 25.99 59.64 32.88
C MET A 314 24.90 60.71 32.74
N VAL A 315 24.21 60.78 31.60
CA VAL A 315 23.11 61.74 31.37
C VAL A 315 21.79 61.20 31.91
N ASN A 316 21.57 59.89 31.74
CA ASN A 316 20.29 59.25 32.04
C ASN A 316 20.22 58.67 33.47
N GLU A 317 21.36 58.30 34.07
CA GLU A 317 21.43 57.55 35.32
C GLU A 317 22.60 57.98 36.24
N THR A 318 22.48 57.61 37.53
CA THR A 318 23.57 57.75 38.52
C THR A 318 24.44 56.50 38.53
N ILE A 319 25.73 56.66 38.24
CA ILE A 319 26.70 55.56 38.17
C ILE A 319 27.27 55.28 39.56
N THR A 320 27.08 54.07 40.09
CA THR A 320 27.71 53.63 41.35
C THR A 320 29.17 53.22 41.14
N GLU A 321 30.00 53.39 42.16
CA GLU A 321 31.40 52.96 42.12
C GLU A 321 31.53 51.45 41.85
N ALA A 322 32.50 51.08 41.01
CA ALA A 322 32.81 49.67 40.74
C ALA A 322 33.36 48.94 41.98
N PRO A 323 33.22 47.61 42.08
CA PRO A 323 33.74 46.81 43.19
C PRO A 323 35.22 47.05 43.45
N LYS A 324 35.60 47.05 44.74
CA LYS A 324 36.93 47.45 45.21
C LYS A 324 37.84 46.27 45.55
N ASP A 325 37.32 45.18 46.08
CA ASP A 325 38.09 44.04 46.56
C ASP A 325 37.31 42.75 46.23
N CYS A 326 38.01 41.64 45.97
CA CYS A 326 37.38 40.39 45.50
C CYS A 326 36.85 39.51 46.65
N ASP A 327 37.35 39.73 47.86
CA ASP A 327 37.05 38.89 49.04
C ASP A 327 35.64 39.15 49.61
N ASP A 328 34.96 40.22 49.17
CA ASP A 328 33.61 40.58 49.63
C ASP A 328 32.53 39.84 48.82
N SER A 329 31.88 38.87 49.46
CA SER A 329 31.23 37.73 48.80
C SER A 329 29.72 37.88 48.63
N GLY A 330 29.27 38.86 47.84
CA GLY A 330 27.87 38.89 47.40
C GLY A 330 27.36 40.11 46.62
N VAL A 331 28.13 41.18 46.46
CA VAL A 331 27.62 42.42 45.82
C VAL A 331 27.73 42.34 44.29
N PHE A 332 26.64 41.99 43.63
CA PHE A 332 26.49 42.18 42.18
C PHE A 332 26.44 43.67 41.82
N TRP A 333 27.30 44.12 40.92
CA TRP A 333 27.35 45.53 40.50
C TRP A 333 26.29 45.81 39.43
N GLU A 334 25.06 46.14 39.85
CA GLU A 334 23.92 46.40 38.94
C GLU A 334 24.23 47.42 37.84
N THR A 335 25.01 48.45 38.18
CA THR A 335 25.51 49.48 37.25
C THR A 335 26.34 48.88 36.11
N GLY A 336 27.10 47.81 36.34
CA GLY A 336 27.85 47.09 35.31
C GLY A 336 26.95 46.36 34.32
N LYS A 337 25.89 45.71 34.80
CA LYS A 337 24.85 45.09 33.95
C LYS A 337 24.10 46.12 33.11
N LYS A 338 23.85 47.32 33.64
CA LYS A 338 23.29 48.44 32.85
C LYS A 338 24.29 48.94 31.80
N LEU A 339 25.55 49.13 32.19
CA LEU A 339 26.63 49.54 31.27
C LEU A 339 26.78 48.55 30.11
N PHE A 340 26.67 47.24 30.35
CA PHE A 340 26.63 46.21 29.31
C PHE A 340 25.50 46.43 28.28
N HIS A 341 24.31 46.85 28.74
CA HIS A 341 23.18 47.17 27.86
C HIS A 341 23.37 48.48 27.08
N TYR A 342 23.97 49.51 27.70
CA TYR A 342 24.39 50.73 26.98
C TYR A 342 25.48 50.43 25.96
N LEU A 343 26.44 49.55 26.24
CA LEU A 343 27.48 49.11 25.31
C LEU A 343 26.88 48.43 24.08
N LYS A 344 25.97 47.45 24.26
CA LYS A 344 25.26 46.79 23.14
C LYS A 344 24.51 47.77 22.25
N SER A 345 23.88 48.81 22.82
CA SER A 345 23.07 49.77 22.08
C SER A 345 23.85 50.93 21.44
N ARG A 346 25.18 51.03 21.62
CA ARG A 346 25.99 51.99 20.86
C ARG A 346 26.27 51.47 19.44
N ASN A 347 26.04 52.35 18.47
CA ASN A 347 26.50 52.23 17.09
C ASN A 347 27.46 53.40 16.82
N ILE A 348 28.72 53.12 16.47
CA ILE A 348 29.73 54.14 16.13
C ILE A 348 30.45 53.79 14.82
N ASN A 349 31.01 54.81 14.16
CA ASN A 349 31.96 54.62 13.07
C ASN A 349 33.39 54.74 13.65
N GLY A 350 34.04 53.61 13.84
CA GLY A 350 35.41 53.48 14.33
C GLY A 350 36.44 53.48 13.21
N LYS A 351 37.69 53.13 13.54
CA LYS A 351 38.75 52.88 12.56
C LYS A 351 38.54 51.60 11.78
N THR A 352 38.08 50.55 12.45
CA THR A 352 37.82 49.24 11.85
C THR A 352 36.47 49.17 11.10
N GLY A 353 35.81 50.31 10.85
CA GLY A 353 34.49 50.42 10.19
C GLY A 353 33.33 50.75 11.16
N ARG A 354 32.09 50.42 10.77
CA ARG A 354 30.92 50.54 11.65
C ARG A 354 31.02 49.48 12.76
N VAL A 355 30.77 49.88 14.00
CA VAL A 355 30.83 49.05 15.22
C VAL A 355 29.48 49.13 15.90
N ALA A 356 28.77 48.00 15.90
CA ALA A 356 27.53 47.76 16.62
C ALA A 356 27.51 46.26 17.01
N PHE A 357 26.66 45.88 17.95
CA PHE A 357 26.61 44.54 18.51
C PHE A 357 25.25 43.87 18.30
N ASP A 358 25.23 42.54 18.18
CA ASP A 358 24.01 41.75 18.22
C ASP A 358 23.53 41.48 19.67
N ASP A 359 22.49 40.66 19.81
CA ASP A 359 22.00 40.31 21.14
C ASP A 359 22.98 39.45 21.96
N SER A 360 23.86 38.71 21.28
CA SER A 360 25.00 37.96 21.83
C SER A 360 26.23 38.84 22.08
N GLY A 361 26.14 40.17 21.98
CA GLY A 361 27.27 41.07 22.22
C GLY A 361 28.42 40.93 21.21
N ASP A 362 28.18 40.22 20.10
CA ASP A 362 29.13 40.00 19.03
C ASP A 362 28.99 41.08 17.97
N ARG A 363 30.11 41.48 17.35
CA ARG A 363 30.08 42.57 16.38
C ARG A 363 29.35 42.18 15.08
N ILE A 364 28.38 43.02 14.71
CA ILE A 364 27.73 43.01 13.39
C ILE A 364 28.39 44.01 12.43
N ASN A 365 28.08 43.88 11.14
CA ASN A 365 28.55 44.76 10.06
C ASN A 365 30.08 44.86 9.92
N ALA A 366 30.81 43.78 10.24
CA ALA A 366 32.24 43.68 10.03
C ALA A 366 32.58 43.42 8.56
N ALA A 367 33.62 44.08 8.04
CA ALA A 367 34.05 43.97 6.65
C ALA A 367 35.09 42.85 6.43
N TYR A 368 34.88 42.05 5.39
CA TYR A 368 35.76 40.95 5.00
C TYR A 368 36.26 41.12 3.56
N ASP A 369 37.50 40.73 3.31
CA ASP A 369 38.06 40.63 1.96
C ASP A 369 37.99 39.18 1.47
N VAL A 370 37.58 39.00 0.22
CA VAL A 370 37.59 37.70 -0.47
C VAL A 370 38.95 37.53 -1.14
N ILE A 371 39.69 36.51 -0.72
CA ILE A 371 41.04 36.18 -1.20
C ILE A 371 40.98 34.94 -2.08
N ASN A 372 41.70 34.96 -3.20
CA ASN A 372 41.93 33.79 -4.04
C ASN A 372 43.42 33.37 -4.01
N ILE A 373 43.67 32.06 -4.02
CA ILE A 373 45.02 31.48 -4.12
C ILE A 373 45.49 31.41 -5.58
N GLY A 374 46.45 32.26 -5.93
CA GLY A 374 47.05 32.33 -7.26
C GLY A 374 48.03 31.19 -7.59
N LYS A 375 48.49 31.13 -8.85
CA LYS A 375 49.31 30.05 -9.45
C LYS A 375 50.68 29.76 -8.78
N LYS A 376 51.05 30.47 -7.72
CA LYS A 376 52.29 30.28 -6.92
C LYS A 376 52.01 30.23 -5.39
N GLY A 377 50.78 29.96 -4.97
CA GLY A 377 50.36 30.10 -3.57
C GLY A 377 50.18 31.55 -3.10
N GLY A 378 50.49 32.54 -3.94
CA GLY A 378 50.30 33.95 -3.63
C GLY A 378 48.82 34.31 -3.49
N MET A 379 48.44 34.76 -2.30
CA MET A 379 47.12 35.30 -1.98
C MET A 379 46.87 36.60 -2.76
N LYS A 380 45.67 36.75 -3.32
CA LYS A 380 45.23 37.99 -3.95
C LYS A 380 43.78 38.31 -3.58
N ILE A 381 43.52 39.54 -3.15
CA ILE A 381 42.16 40.04 -2.94
C ILE A 381 41.44 40.13 -4.30
N VAL A 382 40.25 39.53 -4.41
CA VAL A 382 39.40 39.50 -5.61
C VAL A 382 38.01 40.12 -5.39
N GLY A 383 37.68 40.47 -4.15
CA GLY A 383 36.44 41.14 -3.78
C GLY A 383 36.43 41.58 -2.32
N SER A 384 35.40 42.33 -1.93
CA SER A 384 35.17 42.71 -0.53
C SER A 384 33.68 42.68 -0.18
N PHE A 385 33.40 42.35 1.07
CA PHE A 385 32.11 42.38 1.73
C PHE A 385 32.10 43.55 2.70
N PHE A 386 31.28 44.56 2.43
CA PHE A 386 31.32 45.85 3.13
C PHE A 386 29.91 46.36 3.45
N TYR A 387 29.82 47.32 4.36
CA TYR A 387 28.55 47.93 4.74
C TYR A 387 28.14 49.03 3.75
N ASP A 388 27.02 48.83 3.05
CA ASP A 388 26.45 49.80 2.12
C ASP A 388 25.64 50.86 2.90
N ASN A 389 26.24 52.03 3.12
CA ASN A 389 25.62 53.13 3.87
C ASN A 389 24.36 53.70 3.20
N GLU A 390 24.14 53.49 1.90
CA GLU A 390 22.92 53.97 1.22
C GLU A 390 21.72 53.04 1.42
N ARG A 391 21.99 51.75 1.72
CA ARG A 391 20.97 50.69 1.85
C ARG A 391 20.88 50.09 3.26
N GLU A 392 21.73 50.56 4.16
CA GLU A 392 21.92 50.07 5.54
C GLU A 392 22.16 48.54 5.70
N LYS A 393 22.55 47.85 4.62
CA LYS A 393 22.84 46.40 4.59
C LYS A 393 24.31 46.15 4.25
N MET A 394 24.88 45.07 4.78
CA MET A 394 26.11 44.49 4.21
C MET A 394 25.87 44.00 2.77
N ARG A 395 26.89 44.15 1.90
CA ARG A 395 26.86 43.69 0.51
C ARG A 395 28.21 43.18 0.05
N LEU A 396 28.17 42.18 -0.83
CA LEU A 396 29.34 41.62 -1.50
C LEU A 396 29.62 42.34 -2.84
N LYS A 397 30.91 42.55 -3.14
CA LYS A 397 31.39 43.02 -4.45
C LYS A 397 32.64 42.23 -4.85
N ILE A 398 32.53 41.44 -5.92
CA ILE A 398 33.60 40.60 -6.47
C ILE A 398 33.99 41.08 -7.87
N ASN A 399 35.23 40.86 -8.29
CA ASN A 399 35.67 41.01 -9.68
C ASN A 399 36.02 39.64 -10.30
N ASP A 400 35.05 39.03 -10.97
CA ASP A 400 35.18 37.69 -11.57
C ASP A 400 36.35 37.57 -12.55
N SER A 401 36.72 38.67 -13.23
CA SER A 401 37.82 38.69 -14.21
C SER A 401 39.21 38.43 -13.60
N GLU A 402 39.33 38.61 -12.29
CA GLU A 402 40.55 38.40 -11.50
C GLU A 402 40.60 37.02 -10.83
N ILE A 403 39.50 36.26 -10.87
CA ILE A 403 39.43 34.90 -10.31
C ILE A 403 40.11 33.90 -11.27
N ILE A 404 40.84 32.98 -10.63
CA ILE A 404 41.38 31.75 -11.20
C ILE A 404 40.74 30.64 -10.37
N TRP A 405 40.14 29.65 -11.02
CA TRP A 405 39.46 28.53 -10.37
C TRP A 405 40.38 27.29 -10.31
N PRO A 406 40.03 26.23 -9.54
CA PRO A 406 40.73 24.96 -9.53
C PRO A 406 40.96 24.39 -10.94
N GLY A 407 42.05 23.64 -11.11
CA GLY A 407 42.59 23.31 -12.45
C GLY A 407 43.18 24.51 -13.22
N LYS A 408 43.35 25.68 -12.59
CA LYS A 408 44.00 26.90 -13.14
C LYS A 408 43.23 27.59 -14.28
N VAL A 409 41.93 27.32 -14.41
CA VAL A 409 41.05 27.91 -15.44
C VAL A 409 40.53 29.29 -15.03
N LYS A 410 40.04 30.08 -16.02
CA LYS A 410 39.36 31.38 -15.78
C LYS A 410 37.84 31.32 -15.88
N LYS A 411 37.26 30.35 -16.60
CA LYS A 411 35.80 30.15 -16.62
C LYS A 411 35.36 29.66 -15.25
N LYS A 412 34.32 30.27 -14.67
CA LYS A 412 33.62 29.74 -13.50
C LYS A 412 33.13 28.30 -13.82
N PRO A 413 33.40 27.29 -12.97
CA PRO A 413 32.76 25.99 -13.10
C PRO A 413 31.26 26.09 -12.79
N GLU A 414 30.49 25.05 -13.09
CA GLU A 414 29.05 25.03 -12.84
C GLU A 414 28.70 24.55 -11.43
N GLY A 415 29.66 23.93 -10.72
CA GLY A 415 29.54 23.60 -9.30
C GLY A 415 28.75 22.32 -8.99
N PHE A 416 28.21 21.66 -10.01
CA PHE A 416 27.55 20.36 -9.91
C PHE A 416 28.00 19.44 -11.05
N PHE A 417 27.84 18.14 -10.84
CA PHE A 417 28.07 17.07 -11.81
C PHE A 417 26.84 16.16 -11.82
N ILE A 418 26.21 16.00 -12.99
CA ILE A 418 25.12 15.04 -13.16
C ILE A 418 25.73 13.75 -13.72
N PRO A 419 25.61 12.59 -13.03
CA PRO A 419 26.10 11.32 -13.56
C PRO A 419 25.27 10.91 -14.78
N THR A 420 25.93 10.69 -15.92
CA THR A 420 25.33 10.21 -17.18
C THR A 420 25.21 8.68 -17.24
N HIS A 421 25.46 8.01 -16.12
CA HIS A 421 25.35 6.58 -15.92
C HIS A 421 24.52 6.34 -14.67
N LEU A 422 23.42 5.61 -14.80
CA LEU A 422 22.39 5.48 -13.75
C LEU A 422 22.15 4.02 -13.38
N LYS A 423 21.97 3.75 -12.09
CA LYS A 423 21.52 2.45 -11.59
C LYS A 423 20.00 2.38 -11.61
N VAL A 424 19.46 1.46 -12.40
CA VAL A 424 18.02 1.31 -12.64
C VAL A 424 17.51 0.03 -12.00
N LEU A 425 16.51 0.14 -11.13
CA LEU A 425 15.85 -1.01 -10.53
C LEU A 425 14.53 -1.36 -11.21
N THR A 426 14.26 -2.66 -11.30
CA THR A 426 12.99 -3.21 -11.78
C THR A 426 12.55 -4.46 -11.00
N ILE A 427 11.38 -5.02 -11.35
CA ILE A 427 10.74 -6.16 -10.66
C ILE A 427 10.00 -7.03 -11.67
N GLU A 428 9.97 -8.35 -11.45
CA GLU A 428 9.17 -9.27 -12.28
C GLU A 428 7.66 -9.04 -12.06
N GLU A 429 6.99 -8.46 -13.06
CA GLU A 429 5.52 -8.34 -13.11
C GLU A 429 5.10 -8.31 -14.60
N LYS A 430 4.50 -9.40 -15.08
CA LYS A 430 4.17 -9.57 -16.52
C LYS A 430 2.89 -8.77 -16.85
N PRO A 431 2.72 -8.16 -18.04
CA PRO A 431 3.61 -8.14 -19.19
C PRO A 431 4.66 -7.01 -19.15
N PHE A 432 4.79 -6.29 -18.03
CA PHE A 432 5.69 -5.13 -17.94
C PHE A 432 7.16 -5.53 -17.92
N VAL A 433 7.48 -6.60 -17.19
CA VAL A 433 8.79 -7.24 -17.14
C VAL A 433 8.63 -8.75 -17.09
N TYR A 434 9.26 -9.42 -18.04
CA TYR A 434 9.52 -10.85 -18.05
C TYR A 434 10.97 -11.07 -17.65
N VAL A 435 11.21 -12.03 -16.75
CA VAL A 435 12.53 -12.39 -16.26
C VAL A 435 12.83 -13.83 -16.69
N ARG A 436 13.99 -14.04 -17.31
CA ARG A 436 14.51 -15.35 -17.75
C ARG A 436 15.83 -15.60 -17.02
N LYS A 437 15.97 -16.73 -16.32
CA LYS A 437 17.26 -17.08 -15.68
C LYS A 437 18.23 -17.55 -16.76
N LEU A 438 19.45 -17.03 -16.76
CA LEU A 438 20.51 -17.57 -17.61
C LEU A 438 20.91 -18.97 -17.11
N THR A 439 21.09 -19.92 -18.02
CA THR A 439 21.62 -21.27 -17.70
C THR A 439 23.12 -21.31 -17.94
N ASP A 440 23.83 -22.15 -17.21
CA ASP A 440 25.30 -22.19 -17.18
C ASP A 440 25.96 -22.53 -18.55
N ASP A 441 25.17 -22.99 -19.53
CA ASP A 441 25.54 -23.21 -20.94
C ASP A 441 25.32 -21.98 -21.86
N GLU A 442 24.59 -20.95 -21.41
CA GLU A 442 24.30 -19.70 -22.13
C GLU A 442 25.14 -18.55 -21.54
N ILE A 443 25.82 -17.78 -22.39
CA ILE A 443 26.80 -16.76 -21.96
C ILE A 443 26.23 -15.34 -21.98
N ASP A 444 25.29 -15.05 -22.89
CA ASP A 444 24.71 -13.73 -23.14
C ASP A 444 23.19 -13.81 -23.32
N CYS A 445 22.51 -12.66 -23.20
CA CYS A 445 21.08 -12.52 -23.45
C CYS A 445 20.74 -12.45 -24.97
N GLU A 446 19.46 -12.65 -25.33
CA GLU A 446 18.96 -12.43 -26.71
C GLU A 446 19.02 -10.94 -27.09
N GLU A 447 19.06 -10.58 -28.39
CA GLU A 447 19.21 -9.17 -28.84
C GLU A 447 18.11 -8.21 -28.34
N ASP A 448 16.90 -8.72 -28.05
CA ASP A 448 15.79 -7.96 -27.48
C ASP A 448 15.82 -7.86 -25.94
N GLU A 449 16.65 -8.68 -25.27
CA GLU A 449 16.76 -8.79 -23.82
C GLU A 449 17.93 -7.96 -23.26
N ILE A 450 17.84 -7.57 -21.99
CA ILE A 450 18.90 -6.84 -21.27
C ILE A 450 19.32 -7.64 -20.04
N PRO A 451 20.63 -7.82 -19.75
CA PRO A 451 21.07 -8.43 -18.50
C PRO A 451 20.59 -7.62 -17.29
N CYS A 452 20.05 -8.33 -16.30
CA CYS A 452 19.47 -7.77 -15.09
C CYS A 452 19.83 -8.65 -13.88
N PRO A 453 21.06 -8.55 -13.34
CA PRO A 453 21.47 -9.29 -12.15
C PRO A 453 20.49 -9.10 -10.98
N HIS A 454 20.32 -10.18 -10.22
CA HIS A 454 19.51 -10.22 -9.01
C HIS A 454 20.38 -10.61 -7.81
N PHE A 455 20.63 -9.65 -6.94
CA PHE A 455 21.32 -9.86 -5.67
C PHE A 455 20.33 -10.40 -4.62
N ASN A 456 20.46 -11.68 -4.23
CA ASN A 456 19.63 -12.23 -3.16
C ASN A 456 20.27 -11.99 -1.78
N VAL A 457 19.63 -11.14 -0.98
CA VAL A 457 20.03 -10.79 0.39
C VAL A 457 20.17 -12.00 1.33
N THR A 458 19.42 -13.10 1.10
CA THR A 458 19.53 -14.29 1.96
C THR A 458 20.74 -15.16 1.67
N ASP A 459 21.21 -15.18 0.42
CA ASP A 459 22.26 -16.10 -0.03
C ASP A 459 23.63 -15.42 -0.10
N GLY A 460 23.66 -14.08 -0.21
CA GLY A 460 24.86 -13.30 -0.53
C GLY A 460 25.37 -13.47 -1.97
N ASN A 461 24.70 -14.32 -2.75
CA ASN A 461 25.06 -14.64 -4.13
C ASN A 461 24.20 -13.83 -5.11
N GLU A 462 24.89 -13.09 -5.98
CA GLU A 462 24.33 -12.51 -7.19
C GLU A 462 24.09 -13.62 -8.23
N LYS A 463 23.02 -13.47 -9.03
CA LYS A 463 22.62 -14.44 -10.06
C LYS A 463 22.16 -13.66 -11.30
N ASP A 464 22.63 -14.08 -12.46
CA ASP A 464 22.33 -13.39 -13.71
C ASP A 464 20.98 -13.85 -14.31
N PHE A 465 20.22 -12.85 -14.76
CA PHE A 465 18.95 -13.00 -15.46
C PHE A 465 18.93 -12.06 -16.66
N CYS A 466 18.08 -12.37 -17.63
CA CYS A 466 17.77 -11.52 -18.78
C CYS A 466 16.33 -10.98 -18.63
N CYS A 467 16.15 -9.69 -18.90
CA CYS A 467 14.89 -8.96 -18.76
C CYS A 467 14.39 -8.42 -20.10
N ARG A 468 13.08 -8.55 -20.36
CA ARG A 468 12.37 -7.93 -21.49
C ARG A 468 10.94 -7.53 -21.12
N GLY A 469 10.31 -6.68 -21.92
CA GLY A 469 8.91 -6.25 -21.71
C GLY A 469 8.73 -4.73 -21.81
N TYR A 470 7.47 -4.29 -21.72
CA TYR A 470 7.03 -2.90 -21.83
C TYR A 470 7.93 -1.90 -21.08
N CYS A 471 8.31 -2.19 -19.83
CA CYS A 471 9.13 -1.29 -19.02
C CYS A 471 10.60 -1.26 -19.47
N ILE A 472 11.09 -2.33 -20.10
CA ILE A 472 12.45 -2.43 -20.63
C ILE A 472 12.55 -1.66 -21.95
N ASP A 473 11.56 -1.76 -22.82
CA ASP A 473 11.55 -0.99 -24.08
C ASP A 473 11.31 0.51 -23.86
N LEU A 474 10.49 0.85 -22.85
CA LEU A 474 10.37 2.23 -22.36
C LEU A 474 11.72 2.76 -21.82
N LEU A 475 12.50 1.94 -21.11
CA LEU A 475 13.84 2.29 -20.63
C LEU A 475 14.85 2.47 -21.78
N LYS A 476 14.86 1.56 -22.78
CA LYS A 476 15.64 1.73 -24.04
C LYS A 476 15.32 3.07 -24.71
N ALA A 477 14.02 3.39 -24.85
CA ALA A 477 13.57 4.64 -25.46
C ALA A 477 13.96 5.89 -24.65
N LEU A 478 13.81 5.88 -23.32
CA LEU A 478 14.23 6.96 -22.43
C LEU A 478 15.74 7.21 -22.51
N SER A 479 16.54 6.16 -22.44
CA SER A 479 18.00 6.22 -22.57
C SER A 479 18.42 6.87 -23.90
N HIS A 480 17.79 6.50 -25.02
CA HIS A 480 18.07 7.11 -26.31
C HIS A 480 17.59 8.58 -26.41
N ARG A 481 16.42 8.90 -25.84
CA ARG A 481 15.82 10.26 -25.91
C ARG A 481 16.54 11.28 -25.02
N ILE A 482 17.08 10.84 -23.88
CA ILE A 482 17.73 11.69 -22.86
C ILE A 482 19.26 11.55 -22.91
N ASN A 483 19.79 10.54 -23.61
CA ASN A 483 21.21 10.23 -23.78
C ASN A 483 21.95 9.92 -22.46
N PHE A 484 21.39 9.03 -21.65
CA PHE A 484 22.04 8.42 -20.48
C PHE A 484 22.32 6.92 -20.69
N THR A 485 23.38 6.42 -20.06
CA THR A 485 23.70 4.99 -19.96
C THR A 485 23.18 4.43 -18.64
N TYR A 486 22.96 3.12 -18.54
CA TYR A 486 22.43 2.51 -17.32
C TYR A 486 22.87 1.07 -17.11
N ASP A 487 22.95 0.69 -15.85
CA ASP A 487 22.97 -0.70 -15.39
C ASP A 487 21.57 -1.04 -14.85
N LEU A 488 21.02 -2.20 -15.25
CA LEU A 488 19.70 -2.68 -14.83
C LEU A 488 19.86 -3.78 -13.77
N ALA A 489 19.09 -3.73 -12.69
CA ALA A 489 19.08 -4.78 -11.66
C ALA A 489 17.67 -5.08 -11.12
N LEU A 490 17.47 -6.30 -10.62
CA LEU A 490 16.21 -6.77 -10.07
C LEU A 490 16.12 -6.54 -8.55
N SER A 491 14.96 -6.07 -8.09
CA SER A 491 14.64 -5.81 -6.67
C SER A 491 15.11 -6.94 -5.73
N PRO A 492 16.02 -6.68 -4.77
CA PRO A 492 16.57 -7.73 -3.90
C PRO A 492 15.52 -8.49 -3.07
N ASP A 493 14.49 -7.77 -2.58
CA ASP A 493 13.38 -8.35 -1.80
C ASP A 493 12.27 -8.98 -2.66
N GLY A 494 12.31 -8.80 -3.99
CA GLY A 494 11.20 -9.14 -4.89
C GLY A 494 9.89 -8.38 -4.61
N GLN A 495 9.97 -7.15 -4.06
CA GLN A 495 8.81 -6.38 -3.61
C GLN A 495 8.84 -4.92 -4.08
N PHE A 496 7.65 -4.37 -4.37
CA PHE A 496 7.47 -2.94 -4.68
C PHE A 496 7.83 -2.00 -3.54
N GLY A 497 7.74 -2.47 -2.28
CA GLY A 497 8.09 -1.70 -1.09
C GLY A 497 6.92 -1.11 -0.33
N HIS A 498 6.93 -1.34 0.99
CA HIS A 498 6.03 -0.80 2.00
C HIS A 498 6.87 -0.30 3.20
N TYR A 499 6.31 0.57 4.05
CA TYR A 499 7.03 1.09 5.21
C TYR A 499 6.88 0.19 6.45
N ILE A 500 8.01 -0.24 7.01
CA ILE A 500 8.09 -0.94 8.29
C ILE A 500 8.42 0.06 9.40
N LEU A 501 7.75 -0.08 10.54
CA LEU A 501 8.02 0.68 11.75
C LEU A 501 9.02 -0.12 12.60
N LYS A 502 10.31 0.27 12.57
CA LYS A 502 11.32 -0.35 13.43
C LYS A 502 11.34 0.37 14.78
N ASN A 503 11.05 -0.39 15.84
CA ASN A 503 11.23 0.05 17.22
C ASN A 503 12.73 -0.01 17.56
N LEU A 504 13.44 1.11 17.39
CA LEU A 504 14.81 1.25 17.85
C LEU A 504 14.84 1.30 19.40
N SER A 505 15.97 0.94 20.01
CA SER A 505 16.06 0.75 21.46
C SER A 505 15.89 2.05 22.26
N SER A 506 14.68 2.22 22.82
CA SER A 506 14.34 3.02 24.01
C SER A 506 14.58 4.54 24.05
N THR A 507 15.37 5.15 23.15
CA THR A 507 15.71 6.60 23.26
C THR A 507 15.48 7.45 22.01
N LEU A 508 15.44 6.89 20.79
CA LEU A 508 15.44 7.67 19.54
C LEU A 508 14.24 7.42 18.60
N GLY A 509 13.03 7.31 19.18
CA GLY A 509 11.77 7.28 18.43
C GLY A 509 11.51 5.99 17.63
N VAL A 510 10.47 6.04 16.77
CA VAL A 510 10.11 4.94 15.86
C VAL A 510 10.47 5.37 14.44
N LYS A 511 11.52 4.76 13.87
CA LYS A 511 11.94 5.06 12.50
C LYS A 511 11.06 4.30 11.51
N LYS A 512 10.47 5.01 10.55
CA LYS A 512 9.90 4.41 9.33
C LYS A 512 11.07 4.04 8.42
N GLU A 513 11.12 2.80 7.95
CA GLU A 513 12.06 2.36 6.92
C GLU A 513 11.30 1.66 5.79
N TRP A 514 11.67 1.91 4.54
CA TRP A 514 11.04 1.32 3.36
C TRP A 514 11.76 0.03 2.96
N THR A 515 11.01 -0.97 2.50
CA THR A 515 11.55 -2.20 1.89
C THR A 515 11.51 -2.15 0.36
N GLY A 516 12.08 -3.16 -0.30
CA GLY A 516 11.96 -3.36 -1.75
C GLY A 516 12.46 -2.19 -2.59
N LEU A 517 11.87 -2.00 -3.78
CA LEU A 517 12.26 -0.95 -4.73
C LEU A 517 12.35 0.46 -4.11
N ILE A 518 11.35 0.85 -3.30
CA ILE A 518 11.35 2.16 -2.62
C ILE A 518 12.47 2.22 -1.56
N GLY A 519 12.73 1.13 -0.84
CA GLY A 519 13.82 1.05 0.14
C GLY A 519 15.18 1.34 -0.45
N GLU A 520 15.51 0.73 -1.59
CA GLU A 520 16.80 0.91 -2.27
C GLU A 520 16.98 2.31 -2.86
N LEU A 521 15.91 2.90 -3.42
CA LEU A 521 15.91 4.25 -3.97
C LEU A 521 16.03 5.34 -2.88
N VAL A 522 15.37 5.13 -1.72
CA VAL A 522 15.49 6.01 -0.54
C VAL A 522 16.80 5.78 0.22
N SER A 523 17.50 4.66 -0.01
CA SER A 523 18.84 4.39 0.54
C SER A 523 19.97 4.75 -0.44
N GLU A 524 19.67 5.51 -1.51
CA GLU A 524 20.61 6.01 -2.52
C GLU A 524 21.48 4.92 -3.19
N ARG A 525 21.03 3.65 -3.18
CA ARG A 525 21.74 2.54 -3.85
C ARG A 525 21.40 2.43 -5.34
N ALA A 526 20.29 3.05 -5.74
CA ALA A 526 19.82 3.19 -7.11
C ALA A 526 19.32 4.61 -7.37
N ASP A 527 19.30 5.02 -8.64
CA ASP A 527 18.96 6.38 -9.07
C ASP A 527 17.54 6.48 -9.65
N LEU A 528 17.07 5.37 -10.22
CA LEU A 528 15.85 5.27 -11.03
C LEU A 528 15.12 3.94 -10.79
N ILE A 529 13.79 3.97 -10.76
CA ILE A 529 12.93 2.77 -10.81
C ILE A 529 12.09 2.81 -12.08
N VAL A 530 12.26 1.81 -12.96
CA VAL A 530 11.41 1.61 -14.14
C VAL A 530 10.67 0.29 -14.02
N ALA A 531 9.43 0.37 -13.53
CA ALA A 531 8.56 -0.74 -13.18
C ALA A 531 7.09 -0.29 -13.25
N PRO A 532 6.08 -1.19 -13.15
CA PRO A 532 4.69 -0.82 -12.92
C PRO A 532 4.48 -0.29 -11.48
N LEU A 533 5.11 0.84 -11.16
CA LEU A 533 5.14 1.43 -9.83
C LEU A 533 4.00 2.43 -9.65
N THR A 534 2.94 2.03 -8.93
CA THR A 534 1.78 2.89 -8.65
C THR A 534 2.15 4.12 -7.83
N ILE A 535 1.85 5.30 -8.38
CA ILE A 535 2.04 6.61 -7.76
C ILE A 535 1.10 6.72 -6.56
N ASN A 536 1.65 6.77 -5.35
CA ASN A 536 0.93 6.89 -4.08
C ASN A 536 1.44 8.08 -3.27
N PRO A 537 0.59 8.84 -2.55
CA PRO A 537 1.03 10.00 -1.75
C PRO A 537 2.04 9.61 -0.66
N GLU A 538 1.88 8.43 -0.06
CA GLU A 538 2.80 7.88 0.93
C GLU A 538 4.19 7.56 0.36
N ARG A 539 4.31 7.30 -0.94
CA ARG A 539 5.60 7.14 -1.63
C ARG A 539 6.18 8.49 -2.07
N ALA A 540 5.31 9.39 -2.56
CA ALA A 540 5.67 10.75 -2.98
C ALA A 540 6.16 11.65 -1.81
N GLU A 541 5.95 11.26 -0.56
CA GLU A 541 6.58 11.89 0.61
C GLU A 541 8.12 11.68 0.59
N PHE A 542 8.62 10.57 0.03
CA PHE A 542 10.03 10.13 0.12
C PHE A 542 10.76 10.08 -1.23
N ILE A 543 10.08 9.82 -2.34
CA ILE A 543 10.65 9.76 -3.70
C ILE A 543 9.92 10.71 -4.64
N GLU A 544 10.59 11.11 -5.72
CA GLU A 544 9.97 11.91 -6.78
C GLU A 544 9.37 10.99 -7.84
N PHE A 545 8.29 11.42 -8.51
CA PHE A 545 7.62 10.64 -9.56
C PHE A 545 7.54 11.43 -10.87
N SER A 546 7.80 10.74 -11.99
CA SER A 546 7.44 11.25 -13.31
C SER A 546 5.93 11.46 -13.45
N LYS A 547 5.50 12.17 -14.50
CA LYS A 547 4.11 12.02 -14.99
C LYS A 547 3.83 10.55 -15.34
N PRO A 548 2.59 10.06 -15.17
CA PRO A 548 2.28 8.65 -15.36
C PRO A 548 2.44 8.24 -16.83
N PHE A 549 3.20 7.17 -17.06
CA PHE A 549 3.32 6.58 -18.39
C PHE A 549 2.10 5.73 -18.74
N LYS A 550 1.43 5.13 -17.74
CA LYS A 550 0.20 4.36 -17.90
C LYS A 550 -0.82 4.74 -16.83
N TYR A 551 -2.06 5.03 -17.24
CA TYR A 551 -3.20 5.17 -16.32
C TYR A 551 -3.84 3.81 -16.04
N GLN A 552 -4.21 3.54 -14.79
CA GLN A 552 -4.81 2.27 -14.37
C GLN A 552 -5.79 2.45 -13.20
N GLY A 553 -6.64 1.46 -12.93
CA GLY A 553 -7.44 1.40 -11.71
C GLY A 553 -7.47 0.00 -11.12
N ILE A 554 -7.85 -0.10 -9.86
CA ILE A 554 -8.02 -1.39 -9.19
C ILE A 554 -9.30 -2.05 -9.73
N THR A 555 -9.22 -3.34 -10.04
CA THR A 555 -10.35 -4.16 -10.49
C THR A 555 -10.32 -5.54 -9.82
N ILE A 556 -11.34 -6.35 -10.10
CA ILE A 556 -11.53 -7.68 -9.51
C ILE A 556 -11.44 -8.74 -10.61
N LEU A 557 -10.59 -9.74 -10.42
CA LEU A 557 -10.51 -10.94 -11.26
C LEU A 557 -11.30 -12.07 -10.58
N GLU A 558 -12.26 -12.66 -11.28
CA GLU A 558 -12.99 -13.85 -10.85
C GLU A 558 -12.93 -14.96 -11.91
N LYS A 559 -13.06 -16.23 -11.47
CA LYS A 559 -13.20 -17.36 -12.39
C LYS A 559 -14.63 -17.46 -12.92
N LYS A 560 -14.78 -17.48 -14.24
CA LYS A 560 -16.06 -17.57 -14.96
C LYS A 560 -16.83 -18.82 -14.50
N PRO A 561 -18.08 -18.69 -14.00
CA PRO A 561 -18.81 -19.82 -13.43
C PRO A 561 -19.12 -20.88 -14.50
N SER A 562 -18.70 -22.12 -14.25
CA SER A 562 -18.86 -23.23 -15.20
C SER A 562 -20.34 -23.60 -15.40
N ARG A 563 -20.76 -23.72 -16.66
CA ARG A 563 -22.14 -24.04 -17.04
C ARG A 563 -22.38 -25.56 -16.95
N SER A 564 -22.89 -26.05 -15.83
CA SER A 564 -23.20 -27.48 -15.60
C SER A 564 -24.69 -27.81 -15.75
N SER A 565 -25.09 -28.30 -16.93
CA SER A 565 -26.44 -28.80 -17.20
C SER A 565 -26.76 -30.06 -16.37
N THR A 566 -27.95 -30.14 -15.76
CA THR A 566 -28.39 -31.38 -15.09
C THR A 566 -28.98 -32.38 -16.10
N LEU A 567 -28.81 -33.68 -15.86
CA LEU A 567 -29.40 -34.73 -16.71
C LEU A 567 -30.94 -34.81 -16.63
N VAL A 568 -31.56 -34.03 -15.73
CA VAL A 568 -33.00 -34.05 -15.43
C VAL A 568 -33.72 -32.82 -16.03
N SER A 569 -33.00 -31.88 -16.66
CA SER A 569 -33.55 -30.60 -17.14
C SER A 569 -34.69 -30.74 -18.17
N PHE A 570 -34.88 -31.89 -18.81
CA PHE A 570 -36.05 -32.13 -19.68
C PHE A 570 -37.36 -32.43 -18.90
N LEU A 571 -37.29 -32.91 -17.65
CA LEU A 571 -38.48 -33.12 -16.80
C LEU A 571 -38.85 -31.86 -16.01
N GLN A 572 -37.88 -30.96 -15.80
CA GLN A 572 -37.98 -29.72 -15.02
C GLN A 572 -39.11 -28.75 -15.42
N PRO A 573 -39.61 -28.67 -16.68
CA PRO A 573 -40.73 -27.79 -17.04
C PRO A 573 -42.07 -28.12 -16.35
N PHE A 574 -42.21 -29.30 -15.72
CA PHE A 574 -43.37 -29.65 -14.89
C PHE A 574 -42.92 -30.21 -13.54
N SER A 575 -43.70 -29.94 -12.49
CA SER A 575 -43.46 -30.54 -11.18
C SER A 575 -43.72 -32.05 -11.20
N ASN A 576 -43.02 -32.80 -10.35
CA ASN A 576 -43.25 -34.24 -10.17
C ASN A 576 -44.72 -34.55 -9.83
N THR A 577 -45.42 -33.64 -9.14
CA THR A 577 -46.85 -33.74 -8.85
C THR A 577 -47.73 -33.63 -10.09
N LEU A 578 -47.41 -32.71 -11.02
CA LEU A 578 -48.16 -32.54 -12.27
C LEU A 578 -47.94 -33.74 -13.20
N TRP A 579 -46.70 -34.24 -13.30
CA TRP A 579 -46.39 -35.48 -14.02
C TRP A 579 -47.25 -36.66 -13.53
N ILE A 580 -47.33 -36.88 -12.21
CA ILE A 580 -48.16 -37.95 -11.63
C ILE A 580 -49.65 -37.73 -11.94
N LEU A 581 -50.16 -36.49 -11.86
CA LEU A 581 -51.55 -36.17 -12.18
C LEU A 581 -51.90 -36.41 -13.66
N VAL A 582 -50.98 -36.10 -14.59
CA VAL A 582 -51.13 -36.43 -16.02
C VAL A 582 -51.14 -37.94 -16.24
N MET A 583 -50.22 -38.68 -15.61
CA MET A 583 -50.21 -40.16 -15.70
C MET A 583 -51.53 -40.78 -15.19
N VAL A 584 -52.10 -40.25 -14.10
CA VAL A 584 -53.39 -40.72 -13.57
C VAL A 584 -54.55 -40.33 -14.48
N SER A 585 -54.58 -39.11 -15.03
CA SER A 585 -55.70 -38.64 -15.85
C SER A 585 -55.88 -39.45 -17.14
N VAL A 586 -54.78 -39.86 -17.79
CA VAL A 586 -54.82 -40.77 -18.96
C VAL A 586 -55.60 -42.06 -18.64
N HIS A 587 -55.29 -42.70 -17.52
CA HIS A 587 -55.90 -43.97 -17.12
C HIS A 587 -57.37 -43.81 -16.70
N VAL A 588 -57.70 -42.69 -16.04
CA VAL A 588 -59.10 -42.35 -15.71
C VAL A 588 -59.92 -42.11 -16.98
N VAL A 589 -59.41 -41.34 -17.95
CA VAL A 589 -60.10 -41.06 -19.21
C VAL A 589 -60.24 -42.33 -20.06
N ALA A 590 -59.21 -43.17 -20.14
CA ALA A 590 -59.28 -44.46 -20.82
C ALA A 590 -60.35 -45.39 -20.22
N LEU A 591 -60.45 -45.45 -18.88
CA LEU A 591 -61.49 -46.22 -18.19
C LEU A 591 -62.89 -45.66 -18.48
N VAL A 592 -63.07 -44.33 -18.43
CA VAL A 592 -64.38 -43.70 -18.72
C VAL A 592 -64.78 -43.88 -20.19
N LEU A 593 -63.84 -43.78 -21.15
CA LEU A 593 -64.08 -44.08 -22.56
C LEU A 593 -64.54 -45.53 -22.76
N TYR A 594 -63.84 -46.49 -22.14
CA TYR A 594 -64.23 -47.90 -22.15
C TYR A 594 -65.64 -48.13 -21.58
N LEU A 595 -65.96 -47.54 -20.42
CA LEU A 595 -67.29 -47.69 -19.81
C LEU A 595 -68.40 -47.03 -20.64
N LEU A 596 -68.16 -45.85 -21.21
CA LEU A 596 -69.13 -45.15 -22.07
C LEU A 596 -69.42 -45.94 -23.35
N ASP A 597 -68.41 -46.45 -24.05
CA ASP A 597 -68.63 -47.25 -25.27
C ASP A 597 -69.25 -48.62 -24.96
N ARG A 598 -68.94 -49.20 -23.78
CA ARG A 598 -69.49 -50.48 -23.31
C ARG A 598 -70.97 -50.40 -22.89
N PHE A 599 -71.41 -49.26 -22.32
CA PHE A 599 -72.78 -49.08 -21.84
C PHE A 599 -73.69 -48.28 -22.79
N SER A 600 -73.15 -47.56 -23.78
CA SER A 600 -73.98 -46.82 -24.74
C SER A 600 -74.85 -47.76 -25.58
N PRO A 601 -76.18 -47.60 -25.63
CA PRO A 601 -77.06 -48.47 -26.41
C PRO A 601 -76.77 -48.40 -27.91
N PHE A 602 -76.25 -47.26 -28.39
CA PHE A 602 -75.86 -47.07 -29.80
C PHE A 602 -74.54 -47.77 -30.17
N GLY A 603 -73.70 -48.15 -29.19
CA GLY A 603 -72.50 -48.95 -29.43
C GLY A 603 -72.79 -50.36 -29.95
N ARG A 604 -74.00 -50.88 -29.70
CA ARG A 604 -74.40 -52.27 -30.03
C ARG A 604 -75.10 -52.46 -31.37
N PHE A 605 -75.31 -51.43 -32.18
CA PHE A 605 -75.92 -51.61 -33.51
C PHE A 605 -74.93 -52.28 -34.49
N LYS A 606 -75.12 -53.59 -34.63
CA LYS A 606 -74.42 -54.50 -35.55
C LYS A 606 -75.08 -54.45 -36.92
N LEU A 607 -74.35 -54.06 -37.97
CA LEU A 607 -74.72 -54.43 -39.34
C LEU A 607 -74.50 -55.94 -39.48
N THR A 608 -75.48 -56.63 -40.05
CA THR A 608 -75.41 -58.07 -40.33
C THR A 608 -74.73 -58.33 -41.67
N ASN A 609 -73.89 -59.36 -41.70
CA ASN A 609 -73.16 -59.92 -42.86
C ASN A 609 -72.13 -59.00 -43.53
N ASN A 610 -70.85 -59.26 -43.26
CA ASN A 610 -70.10 -60.13 -44.16
C ASN A 610 -69.01 -60.91 -43.38
N ASP A 611 -68.48 -61.99 -43.94
CA ASP A 611 -67.36 -62.74 -43.36
C ASP A 611 -66.02 -61.99 -43.51
N GLY A 612 -65.12 -62.13 -42.54
CA GLY A 612 -63.70 -61.77 -42.67
C GLY A 612 -63.06 -61.15 -41.43
N THR A 613 -63.71 -60.16 -40.82
CA THR A 613 -63.13 -59.37 -39.71
C THR A 613 -64.17 -59.07 -38.64
N GLU A 614 -64.09 -59.75 -37.49
CA GLU A 614 -64.75 -59.28 -36.27
C GLU A 614 -63.96 -58.07 -35.72
N GLU A 615 -64.39 -56.85 -36.08
CA GLU A 615 -63.98 -55.63 -35.39
C GLU A 615 -64.54 -55.66 -33.96
N ASP A 616 -63.74 -56.22 -33.05
CA ASP A 616 -64.10 -56.47 -31.67
C ASP A 616 -64.41 -55.16 -30.92
N ALA A 617 -65.37 -55.21 -29.99
CA ALA A 617 -65.80 -54.02 -29.26
C ALA A 617 -64.65 -53.42 -28.44
N LEU A 618 -64.58 -52.08 -28.40
CA LEU A 618 -63.44 -51.29 -27.90
C LEU A 618 -62.93 -51.81 -26.54
N ASN A 619 -61.83 -52.55 -26.59
CA ASN A 619 -61.21 -53.21 -25.44
C ASN A 619 -60.53 -52.19 -24.53
N LEU A 620 -60.43 -52.49 -23.23
CA LEU A 620 -59.79 -51.60 -22.25
C LEU A 620 -58.32 -51.27 -22.64
N SER A 621 -57.61 -52.23 -23.24
CA SER A 621 -56.27 -52.00 -23.82
C SER A 621 -56.29 -50.99 -24.97
N SER A 622 -57.19 -51.11 -25.94
CA SER A 622 -57.34 -50.13 -27.03
C SER A 622 -57.79 -48.75 -26.53
N ALA A 623 -58.60 -48.67 -25.46
CA ALA A 623 -58.97 -47.40 -24.84
C ALA A 623 -57.76 -46.71 -24.17
N ILE A 624 -56.89 -47.49 -23.53
CA ILE A 624 -55.64 -47.00 -22.93
C ILE A 624 -54.67 -46.54 -24.03
N TRP A 625 -54.49 -47.33 -25.11
CA TRP A 625 -53.67 -46.93 -26.26
C TRP A 625 -54.20 -45.67 -26.94
N PHE A 626 -55.52 -45.54 -27.15
CA PHE A 626 -56.14 -44.33 -27.71
C PHE A 626 -55.86 -43.10 -26.84
N ALA A 627 -56.07 -43.19 -25.52
CA ALA A 627 -55.83 -42.08 -24.59
C ALA A 627 -54.34 -41.65 -24.58
N TRP A 628 -53.42 -42.62 -24.60
CA TRP A 628 -51.98 -42.39 -24.67
C TRP A 628 -51.51 -41.83 -26.02
N GLY A 629 -52.02 -42.34 -27.15
CA GLY A 629 -51.72 -41.86 -28.49
C GLY A 629 -52.08 -40.38 -28.64
N VAL A 630 -53.27 -39.99 -28.18
CA VAL A 630 -53.72 -38.59 -28.17
C VAL A 630 -52.84 -37.70 -27.27
N LEU A 631 -52.39 -38.17 -26.10
CA LEU A 631 -51.49 -37.37 -25.25
C LEU A 631 -50.10 -37.17 -25.86
N LEU A 632 -49.56 -38.20 -26.53
CA LEU A 632 -48.22 -38.19 -27.11
C LEU A 632 -48.17 -37.66 -28.55
N ASN A 633 -49.30 -37.17 -29.09
CA ASN A 633 -49.48 -36.83 -30.51
C ASN A 633 -49.02 -37.94 -31.47
N SER A 634 -49.23 -39.20 -31.06
CA SER A 634 -48.84 -40.40 -31.80
C SER A 634 -50.05 -41.01 -32.50
N GLY A 635 -49.91 -41.32 -33.80
CA GLY A 635 -50.96 -41.93 -34.63
C GLY A 635 -51.28 -43.39 -34.32
N ILE A 636 -50.73 -43.96 -33.24
CA ILE A 636 -50.93 -45.36 -32.85
C ILE A 636 -52.22 -45.47 -32.01
N GLY A 637 -53.32 -45.84 -32.66
CA GLY A 637 -54.62 -46.03 -32.03
C GLY A 637 -55.47 -47.09 -32.72
N GLU A 638 -55.32 -48.35 -32.32
CA GLU A 638 -56.04 -49.52 -32.85
C GLU A 638 -57.52 -49.59 -32.39
N GLY A 639 -58.21 -48.45 -32.28
CA GLY A 639 -59.61 -48.38 -31.88
C GLY A 639 -60.08 -46.94 -31.63
N THR A 640 -60.98 -46.45 -32.48
CA THR A 640 -61.63 -45.14 -32.33
C THR A 640 -62.99 -45.27 -31.62
N PRO A 641 -63.38 -44.33 -30.74
CA PRO A 641 -64.69 -44.38 -30.06
C PRO A 641 -65.88 -44.41 -31.03
N ARG A 642 -66.76 -45.40 -30.89
CA ARG A 642 -67.92 -45.61 -31.77
C ARG A 642 -69.13 -44.76 -31.32
N SER A 643 -69.38 -44.70 -30.01
CA SER A 643 -70.51 -43.97 -29.44
C SER A 643 -70.31 -42.45 -29.46
N PHE A 644 -71.40 -41.70 -29.66
CA PHE A 644 -71.39 -40.23 -29.71
C PHE A 644 -70.83 -39.60 -28.41
N SER A 645 -71.20 -40.14 -27.26
CA SER A 645 -70.68 -39.73 -25.95
C SER A 645 -69.16 -39.92 -25.81
N ALA A 646 -68.63 -41.07 -26.26
CA ALA A 646 -67.19 -41.32 -26.23
C ALA A 646 -66.43 -40.46 -27.26
N ARG A 647 -67.04 -40.12 -28.40
CA ARG A 647 -66.46 -39.17 -29.38
C ARG A 647 -66.35 -37.75 -28.82
N VAL A 648 -67.39 -37.25 -28.16
CA VAL A 648 -67.36 -35.93 -27.50
C VAL A 648 -66.30 -35.91 -26.38
N LEU A 649 -66.24 -36.96 -25.54
CA LEU A 649 -65.19 -37.07 -24.53
C LEU A 649 -63.78 -37.14 -25.15
N GLY A 650 -63.62 -37.86 -26.28
CA GLY A 650 -62.36 -37.92 -27.03
C GLY A 650 -61.92 -36.57 -27.61
N MET A 651 -62.86 -35.75 -28.10
CA MET A 651 -62.58 -34.38 -28.56
C MET A 651 -62.13 -33.47 -27.40
N VAL A 652 -62.80 -33.55 -26.24
CA VAL A 652 -62.40 -32.79 -25.04
C VAL A 652 -61.02 -33.25 -24.53
N TRP A 653 -60.75 -34.57 -24.54
CA TRP A 653 -59.45 -35.13 -24.19
C TRP A 653 -58.33 -34.64 -25.13
N ALA A 654 -58.58 -34.61 -26.45
CA ALA A 654 -57.62 -34.09 -27.42
C ALA A 654 -57.33 -32.59 -27.21
N GLY A 655 -58.35 -31.79 -26.90
CA GLY A 655 -58.17 -30.38 -26.51
C GLY A 655 -57.30 -30.23 -25.26
N PHE A 656 -57.56 -31.02 -24.22
CA PHE A 656 -56.77 -31.02 -22.99
C PHE A 656 -55.32 -31.48 -23.23
N ALA A 657 -55.11 -32.55 -23.99
CA ALA A 657 -53.78 -33.04 -24.36
C ALA A 657 -52.95 -31.96 -25.09
N MET A 658 -53.55 -31.29 -26.08
CA MET A 658 -52.89 -30.19 -26.80
C MET A 658 -52.53 -29.02 -25.87
N ILE A 659 -53.37 -28.67 -24.89
CA ILE A 659 -53.06 -27.63 -23.89
C ILE A 659 -51.87 -28.05 -23.01
N ILE A 660 -51.78 -29.31 -22.58
CA ILE A 660 -50.66 -29.82 -21.80
C ILE A 660 -49.35 -29.80 -22.61
N VAL A 661 -49.37 -30.28 -23.87
CA VAL A 661 -48.19 -30.27 -24.74
C VAL A 661 -47.74 -28.84 -25.05
N ALA A 662 -48.66 -27.94 -25.40
CA ALA A 662 -48.34 -26.53 -25.63
C ALA A 662 -47.71 -25.89 -24.38
N SER A 663 -48.31 -26.13 -23.20
CA SER A 663 -47.82 -25.60 -21.92
C SER A 663 -46.42 -26.11 -21.55
N TYR A 664 -46.12 -27.39 -21.82
CA TYR A 664 -44.77 -27.96 -21.68
C TYR A 664 -43.77 -27.25 -22.60
N THR A 665 -44.09 -27.10 -23.90
CA THR A 665 -43.19 -26.43 -24.85
C THR A 665 -42.96 -24.95 -24.53
N ALA A 666 -44.00 -24.23 -24.09
CA ALA A 666 -43.91 -22.83 -23.69
C ALA A 666 -43.06 -22.65 -22.43
N ASN A 667 -43.23 -23.49 -21.40
CA ASN A 667 -42.45 -23.38 -20.18
C ASN A 667 -40.98 -23.84 -20.38
N LEU A 668 -40.73 -24.82 -21.25
CA LEU A 668 -39.37 -25.19 -21.66
C LEU A 668 -38.67 -24.02 -22.38
N ALA A 669 -39.34 -23.37 -23.32
CA ALA A 669 -38.82 -22.20 -24.03
C ALA A 669 -38.55 -21.03 -23.07
N ALA A 670 -39.47 -20.75 -22.14
CA ALA A 670 -39.30 -19.71 -21.12
C ALA A 670 -38.11 -20.02 -20.20
N PHE A 671 -37.97 -21.28 -19.74
CA PHE A 671 -36.84 -21.69 -18.89
C PHE A 671 -35.49 -21.47 -19.57
N LEU A 672 -35.36 -21.85 -20.85
CA LEU A 672 -34.13 -21.67 -21.64
C LEU A 672 -33.73 -20.19 -21.85
N VAL A 673 -34.68 -19.27 -21.78
CA VAL A 673 -34.44 -17.81 -21.82
C VAL A 673 -34.16 -17.23 -20.42
N LEU A 674 -34.68 -17.86 -19.36
CA LEU A 674 -34.55 -17.43 -17.98
C LEU A 674 -33.33 -18.02 -17.24
N GLU A 675 -32.68 -19.06 -17.77
CA GLU A 675 -31.45 -19.66 -17.22
C GLU A 675 -30.22 -18.74 -17.44
N ARG A 676 -30.26 -17.57 -16.78
CA ARG A 676 -29.13 -16.65 -16.69
C ARG A 676 -28.02 -17.30 -15.86
N PRO A 677 -26.73 -17.19 -16.26
CA PRO A 677 -25.63 -17.58 -15.39
C PRO A 677 -25.63 -16.72 -14.12
N LYS A 678 -24.96 -17.18 -13.06
CA LYS A 678 -24.67 -16.36 -11.87
C LYS A 678 -24.06 -15.04 -12.34
N THR A 679 -24.58 -13.92 -11.85
CA THR A 679 -24.11 -12.58 -12.22
C THR A 679 -22.66 -12.41 -11.81
N LYS A 680 -21.85 -11.79 -12.69
CA LYS A 680 -20.51 -11.29 -12.36
C LYS A 680 -20.60 -10.37 -11.15
N LEU A 681 -19.55 -10.29 -10.32
CA LEU A 681 -19.51 -9.34 -9.20
C LEU A 681 -19.74 -7.90 -9.70
N SER A 682 -20.57 -7.12 -8.99
CA SER A 682 -20.93 -5.75 -9.44
C SER A 682 -19.82 -4.72 -9.20
N GLY A 683 -18.67 -5.12 -8.66
CA GLY A 683 -17.58 -4.27 -8.20
C GLY A 683 -17.52 -4.12 -6.69
N ILE A 684 -16.70 -3.18 -6.19
CA ILE A 684 -16.35 -3.03 -4.76
C ILE A 684 -17.54 -2.79 -3.81
N ASN A 685 -18.69 -2.34 -4.34
CA ASN A 685 -19.90 -2.10 -3.56
C ASN A 685 -20.87 -3.30 -3.52
N ASP A 686 -20.51 -4.45 -4.11
CA ASP A 686 -21.32 -5.66 -4.05
C ASP A 686 -21.52 -6.12 -2.59
N ALA A 687 -22.78 -6.36 -2.21
CA ALA A 687 -23.15 -6.79 -0.88
C ALA A 687 -22.48 -8.12 -0.47
N ARG A 688 -22.08 -8.96 -1.44
CA ARG A 688 -21.36 -10.22 -1.21
C ARG A 688 -19.91 -10.01 -0.78
N LEU A 689 -19.29 -8.90 -1.18
CA LEU A 689 -17.93 -8.51 -0.77
C LEU A 689 -17.96 -7.70 0.54
N ARG A 690 -18.87 -6.72 0.64
CA ARG A 690 -19.00 -5.87 1.84
C ARG A 690 -19.48 -6.63 3.08
N ASN A 691 -20.47 -7.51 2.93
CA ASN A 691 -20.91 -8.42 3.99
C ASN A 691 -20.26 -9.77 3.75
N THR A 692 -19.07 -9.98 4.32
CA THR A 692 -18.22 -11.16 4.14
C THR A 692 -18.93 -12.44 4.57
N MET A 693 -19.63 -13.08 3.63
CA MET A 693 -20.20 -14.41 3.84
C MET A 693 -19.06 -15.43 3.87
N GLU A 694 -19.17 -16.46 4.71
CA GLU A 694 -18.16 -17.52 4.89
C GLU A 694 -17.77 -18.25 3.58
N ASN A 695 -18.58 -18.10 2.52
CA ASN A 695 -18.41 -18.71 1.20
C ASN A 695 -17.93 -17.71 0.11
N LEU A 696 -17.17 -16.66 0.45
CA LEU A 696 -16.49 -15.81 -0.55
C LEU A 696 -15.07 -15.41 -0.08
N THR A 697 -14.05 -16.10 -0.58
CA THR A 697 -12.64 -15.78 -0.33
C THR A 697 -12.15 -14.71 -1.30
N CYS A 698 -11.70 -13.57 -0.76
CA CYS A 698 -11.07 -12.48 -1.50
C CYS A 698 -9.67 -12.18 -0.96
N GLY A 699 -8.77 -11.67 -1.81
CA GLY A 699 -7.36 -11.46 -1.47
C GLY A 699 -6.66 -10.49 -2.42
N THR A 700 -5.54 -9.93 -1.98
CA THR A 700 -4.58 -9.15 -2.79
C THR A 700 -3.13 -9.58 -2.50
N VAL A 701 -2.13 -8.88 -3.04
CA VAL A 701 -0.70 -9.15 -2.75
C VAL A 701 -0.24 -8.31 -1.56
N LYS A 702 0.49 -8.92 -0.61
CA LYS A 702 1.00 -8.26 0.60
C LYS A 702 2.02 -7.16 0.28
N GLY A 703 2.01 -6.06 1.04
CA GLY A 703 3.00 -4.97 0.90
C GLY A 703 2.87 -4.19 -0.42
N SER A 704 1.73 -4.30 -1.09
CA SER A 704 1.45 -3.67 -2.37
C SER A 704 0.75 -2.31 -2.23
N ALA A 705 0.64 -1.57 -3.34
CA ALA A 705 -0.17 -0.35 -3.40
C ALA A 705 -1.66 -0.61 -3.08
N VAL A 706 -2.17 -1.79 -3.44
CA VAL A 706 -3.57 -2.21 -3.19
C VAL A 706 -3.79 -2.55 -1.71
N ASP A 707 -2.83 -3.24 -1.08
CA ASP A 707 -2.82 -3.57 0.35
C ASP A 707 -2.78 -2.29 1.20
N MET A 708 -1.89 -1.34 0.85
CA MET A 708 -1.83 0.00 1.45
C MET A 708 -3.14 0.79 1.26
N TYR A 709 -3.73 0.73 0.06
CA TYR A 709 -5.01 1.40 -0.23
C TYR A 709 -6.13 0.88 0.69
N PHE A 710 -6.29 -0.44 0.84
CA PHE A 710 -7.30 -1.02 1.73
C PHE A 710 -7.03 -0.82 3.22
N ARG A 711 -5.76 -0.79 3.63
CA ARG A 711 -5.38 -0.42 5.00
C ARG A 711 -5.72 1.04 5.33
N ARG A 712 -5.84 1.92 4.33
CA ARG A 712 -6.10 3.36 4.49
C ARG A 712 -7.59 3.73 4.54
N GLN A 713 -8.50 3.05 3.83
CA GLN A 713 -9.91 3.45 3.81
C GLN A 713 -10.74 2.80 4.93
N VAL A 714 -11.17 3.63 5.89
CA VAL A 714 -11.91 3.20 7.10
C VAL A 714 -13.20 2.44 6.77
N GLU A 715 -13.91 2.82 5.71
CA GLU A 715 -15.18 2.19 5.28
C GLU A 715 -15.06 0.71 4.93
N LEU A 716 -13.90 0.28 4.41
CA LEU A 716 -13.67 -1.08 3.91
C LEU A 716 -12.81 -1.91 4.88
N SER A 717 -12.50 -1.36 6.06
CA SER A 717 -11.70 -2.02 7.11
C SER A 717 -12.21 -3.41 7.54
N ASN A 718 -13.53 -3.64 7.50
CA ASN A 718 -14.12 -4.96 7.74
C ASN A 718 -13.79 -5.96 6.62
N MET A 719 -13.78 -5.51 5.35
CA MET A 719 -13.39 -6.34 4.21
C MET A 719 -11.89 -6.62 4.23
N TYR A 720 -11.06 -5.60 4.53
CA TYR A 720 -9.60 -5.74 4.69
C TYR A 720 -9.25 -6.84 5.70
N ARG A 721 -9.89 -6.89 6.88
CA ARG A 721 -9.67 -7.95 7.88
C ARG A 721 -9.94 -9.37 7.38
N SER A 722 -10.89 -9.55 6.45
CA SER A 722 -11.20 -10.84 5.83
C SER A 722 -10.31 -11.15 4.61
N MET A 723 -9.59 -10.15 4.11
CA MET A 723 -8.70 -10.23 2.95
C MET A 723 -7.25 -10.49 3.40
N GLU A 724 -6.82 -9.85 4.49
CA GLU A 724 -5.48 -9.93 5.10
C GLU A 724 -5.03 -11.38 5.40
N THR A 725 -5.96 -12.25 5.80
CA THR A 725 -5.72 -13.70 6.02
C THR A 725 -5.49 -14.49 4.74
N ASN A 726 -6.04 -14.03 3.61
CA ASN A 726 -6.00 -14.68 2.30
C ASN A 726 -4.93 -14.09 1.36
N ASN A 727 -4.34 -12.94 1.71
CA ASN A 727 -3.34 -12.23 0.90
C ASN A 727 -2.12 -13.10 0.56
N LYS A 728 -1.65 -13.01 -0.68
CA LYS A 728 -0.54 -13.80 -1.25
C LYS A 728 0.75 -12.99 -1.36
N ALA A 729 1.87 -13.66 -1.67
CA ALA A 729 3.18 -13.01 -1.76
C ALA A 729 3.46 -12.41 -3.17
N THR A 730 2.92 -13.01 -4.23
CA THR A 730 3.03 -12.49 -5.61
C THR A 730 1.68 -12.56 -6.35
N ALA A 731 1.55 -11.82 -7.46
CA ALA A 731 0.35 -11.83 -8.28
C ALA A 731 0.11 -13.20 -8.93
N GLU A 732 1.15 -13.85 -9.44
CA GLU A 732 1.10 -15.19 -10.05
C GLU A 732 0.46 -16.23 -9.12
N GLN A 733 0.84 -16.24 -7.83
CA GLN A 733 0.26 -17.14 -6.83
C GLN A 733 -1.24 -16.90 -6.66
N ALA A 734 -1.68 -15.63 -6.61
CA ALA A 734 -3.10 -15.29 -6.48
C ALA A 734 -3.90 -15.65 -7.73
N ILE A 735 -3.35 -15.42 -8.93
CA ILE A 735 -3.97 -15.78 -10.21
C ILE A 735 -4.12 -17.31 -10.31
N GLN A 736 -3.12 -18.09 -9.91
CA GLN A 736 -3.21 -19.55 -9.85
C GLN A 736 -4.28 -20.03 -8.86
N GLU A 737 -4.40 -19.39 -7.70
CA GLU A 737 -5.43 -19.70 -6.70
C GLU A 737 -6.86 -19.39 -7.20
N VAL A 738 -7.04 -18.34 -8.02
CA VAL A 738 -8.32 -18.08 -8.73
C VAL A 738 -8.58 -19.14 -9.82
N LYS A 739 -7.57 -19.50 -10.61
CA LYS A 739 -7.69 -20.55 -11.64
C LYS A 739 -8.05 -21.92 -11.03
N ASN A 740 -7.54 -22.23 -9.84
CA ASN A 740 -7.80 -23.45 -9.07
C ASN A 740 -9.09 -23.39 -8.22
N GLY A 741 -9.62 -22.20 -7.93
CA GLY A 741 -10.82 -22.00 -7.12
C GLY A 741 -10.59 -21.96 -5.60
N GLY A 742 -9.34 -21.81 -5.13
CA GLY A 742 -9.03 -21.52 -3.72
C GLY A 742 -9.36 -20.07 -3.34
N LEU A 743 -9.20 -19.15 -4.29
CA LEU A 743 -9.64 -17.76 -4.18
C LEU A 743 -10.81 -17.52 -5.15
N MET A 744 -11.87 -16.84 -4.71
CA MET A 744 -13.01 -16.53 -5.58
C MET A 744 -12.90 -15.17 -6.26
N ALA A 745 -12.20 -14.22 -5.63
CA ALA A 745 -11.95 -12.87 -6.15
C ALA A 745 -10.53 -12.41 -5.81
N PHE A 746 -9.70 -12.13 -6.82
CA PHE A 746 -8.40 -11.47 -6.65
C PHE A 746 -8.55 -9.98 -6.97
N ILE A 747 -8.10 -9.10 -6.07
CA ILE A 747 -8.19 -7.64 -6.25
C ILE A 747 -6.80 -7.09 -6.56
N TRP A 748 -6.63 -6.51 -7.75
CA TRP A 748 -5.32 -6.06 -8.27
C TRP A 748 -5.46 -4.96 -9.33
N ASP A 749 -4.33 -4.48 -9.85
CA ASP A 749 -4.28 -3.45 -10.89
C ASP A 749 -4.88 -3.94 -12.23
N SER A 750 -5.67 -3.10 -12.89
CA SER A 750 -6.43 -3.46 -14.09
C SER A 750 -5.57 -3.93 -15.25
N SER A 751 -4.47 -3.24 -15.57
CA SER A 751 -3.56 -3.60 -16.66
C SER A 751 -3.02 -5.03 -16.54
N ARG A 752 -2.76 -5.50 -15.31
CA ARG A 752 -2.30 -6.86 -15.04
C ARG A 752 -3.42 -7.90 -15.24
N LEU A 753 -4.62 -7.57 -14.77
CA LEU A 753 -5.78 -8.46 -14.79
C LEU A 753 -6.46 -8.54 -16.16
N GLU A 754 -6.46 -7.45 -16.93
CA GLU A 754 -6.96 -7.40 -18.31
C GLU A 754 -6.09 -8.25 -19.24
N TYR A 755 -4.75 -8.20 -19.10
CA TYR A 755 -3.83 -9.08 -19.82
C TYR A 755 -4.08 -10.58 -19.50
N GLU A 756 -4.24 -10.97 -18.23
CA GLU A 756 -4.55 -12.38 -17.88
C GLU A 756 -5.95 -12.81 -18.37
N ALA A 757 -6.95 -11.93 -18.34
CA ALA A 757 -8.28 -12.23 -18.85
C ALA A 757 -8.35 -12.28 -20.39
N ALA A 758 -7.53 -11.50 -21.10
CA ALA A 758 -7.37 -11.56 -22.56
C ALA A 758 -6.62 -12.83 -23.00
N LYS A 759 -5.75 -13.36 -22.13
CA LYS A 759 -4.97 -14.59 -22.35
C LYS A 759 -5.79 -15.86 -22.06
N ASP A 760 -6.50 -15.91 -20.93
CA ASP A 760 -7.25 -17.08 -20.46
C ASP A 760 -8.76 -16.79 -20.34
N CYS A 761 -9.55 -17.13 -21.37
CA CYS A 761 -11.01 -16.86 -21.40
C CYS A 761 -11.84 -17.57 -20.28
N GLU A 762 -11.22 -18.38 -19.40
CA GLU A 762 -11.85 -18.87 -18.15
C GLU A 762 -11.89 -17.81 -17.04
N LEU A 763 -11.07 -16.76 -17.13
CA LEU A 763 -11.06 -15.64 -16.22
C LEU A 763 -11.87 -14.47 -16.80
N VAL A 764 -12.42 -13.64 -15.91
CA VAL A 764 -13.05 -12.37 -16.28
C VAL A 764 -12.72 -11.29 -15.25
N THR A 765 -12.55 -10.06 -15.71
CA THR A 765 -12.59 -8.87 -14.84
C THR A 765 -14.05 -8.51 -14.51
N ALA A 766 -14.28 -7.96 -13.32
CA ALA A 766 -15.60 -7.70 -12.77
C ALA A 766 -15.68 -6.37 -12.01
N GLY A 767 -16.75 -5.60 -12.26
CA GLY A 767 -16.97 -4.26 -11.70
C GLY A 767 -16.32 -3.12 -12.49
N GLU A 768 -16.53 -1.89 -12.02
CA GLU A 768 -15.88 -0.69 -12.55
C GLU A 768 -14.51 -0.43 -11.88
N LEU A 769 -13.62 0.26 -12.60
CA LEU A 769 -12.30 0.69 -12.13
C LEU A 769 -12.40 1.68 -10.96
N PHE A 770 -12.06 1.22 -9.75
CA PHE A 770 -11.97 2.03 -8.54
C PHE A 770 -10.51 2.33 -8.17
N GLY A 771 -10.26 3.25 -7.22
CA GLY A 771 -8.89 3.59 -6.81
C GLY A 771 -7.98 4.08 -7.95
N ARG A 772 -8.54 4.80 -8.94
CA ARG A 772 -7.84 5.25 -10.16
C ARG A 772 -6.52 5.93 -9.83
N SER A 773 -5.46 5.45 -10.47
CA SER A 773 -4.06 5.77 -10.22
C SER A 773 -3.29 5.77 -11.55
N GLY A 774 -1.96 5.81 -11.49
CA GLY A 774 -1.11 5.58 -12.65
C GLY A 774 0.23 4.98 -12.24
N TYR A 775 0.91 4.34 -13.19
CA TYR A 775 2.30 3.96 -13.06
C TYR A 775 3.20 5.12 -13.47
N GLY A 776 4.13 5.46 -12.59
CA GLY A 776 5.14 6.49 -12.82
C GLY A 776 6.53 5.93 -12.59
N ILE A 777 7.52 6.55 -13.21
CA ILE A 777 8.93 6.26 -12.97
C ILE A 777 9.31 6.92 -11.64
N GLY A 778 9.96 6.15 -10.76
CA GLY A 778 10.44 6.66 -9.47
C GLY A 778 11.87 7.19 -9.60
N LEU A 779 12.12 8.37 -9.04
CA LEU A 779 13.45 8.99 -8.97
C LEU A 779 13.79 9.38 -7.52
N GLN A 780 15.09 9.50 -7.21
CA GLN A 780 15.53 10.12 -5.96
C GLN A 780 14.90 11.52 -5.79
N LYS A 781 14.57 11.90 -4.55
CA LYS A 781 13.87 13.15 -4.28
C LYS A 781 14.74 14.36 -4.61
N GLY A 782 14.27 15.23 -5.51
CA GLY A 782 15.10 16.32 -6.05
C GLY A 782 16.21 15.88 -7.01
N SER A 783 16.05 14.73 -7.66
CA SER A 783 16.91 14.30 -8.78
C SER A 783 16.84 15.29 -9.95
N PRO A 784 17.98 15.65 -10.57
CA PRO A 784 18.00 16.54 -11.73
C PRO A 784 17.37 15.91 -12.99
N TRP A 785 17.15 14.60 -13.01
CA TRP A 785 16.58 13.88 -14.16
C TRP A 785 15.04 13.93 -14.23
N THR A 786 14.36 14.34 -13.15
CA THR A 786 12.88 14.28 -13.04
C THR A 786 12.16 15.02 -14.17
N ASP A 787 12.61 16.23 -14.49
CA ASP A 787 11.97 17.06 -15.54
C ASP A 787 12.27 16.50 -16.94
N ALA A 788 13.50 16.05 -17.19
CA ALA A 788 13.88 15.43 -18.47
C ALA A 788 13.10 14.13 -18.74
N VAL A 789 12.99 13.25 -17.74
CA VAL A 789 12.18 12.03 -17.81
C VAL A 789 10.70 12.37 -17.97
N THR A 790 10.19 13.36 -17.24
CA THR A 790 8.80 13.82 -17.36
C THR A 790 8.47 14.32 -18.77
N LEU A 791 9.32 15.17 -19.36
CA LEU A 791 9.13 15.68 -20.71
C LEU A 791 9.20 14.56 -21.76
N ALA A 792 10.13 13.61 -21.61
CA ALA A 792 10.20 12.44 -22.50
C ALA A 792 8.96 11.54 -22.42
N ILE A 793 8.39 11.32 -21.23
CA ILE A 793 7.13 10.56 -21.08
C ILE A 793 5.94 11.28 -21.74
N LEU A 794 5.88 12.61 -21.70
CA LEU A 794 4.83 13.37 -22.40
C LEU A 794 5.00 13.28 -23.92
N ASP A 795 6.22 13.44 -24.44
CA ASP A 795 6.60 13.26 -25.84
C ASP A 795 6.28 11.83 -26.35
N PHE A 796 6.41 10.80 -25.52
CA PHE A 796 6.00 9.42 -25.82
C PHE A 796 4.49 9.16 -25.81
N HIS A 797 3.69 10.01 -25.13
CA HIS A 797 2.23 10.03 -25.29
C HIS A 797 1.83 10.78 -26.57
N GLU A 798 2.40 11.97 -26.83
CA GLU A 798 2.06 12.79 -28.00
C GLU A 798 2.46 12.15 -29.33
N SER A 799 3.56 11.40 -29.36
CA SER A 799 4.01 10.62 -30.54
C SER A 799 3.28 9.29 -30.74
N GLY A 800 2.43 8.87 -29.81
CA GLY A 800 1.73 7.58 -29.85
C GLY A 800 2.61 6.35 -29.55
N PHE A 801 3.86 6.53 -29.15
CA PHE A 801 4.76 5.41 -28.77
C PHE A 801 4.16 4.55 -27.64
N MET A 802 3.52 5.18 -26.65
CA MET A 802 2.85 4.48 -25.55
C MET A 802 1.72 3.55 -26.03
N GLU A 803 0.99 3.93 -27.08
CA GLU A 803 -0.06 3.08 -27.69
C GLU A 803 0.54 1.89 -28.45
N SER A 804 1.72 2.05 -29.06
CA SER A 804 2.41 0.91 -29.69
C SER A 804 2.84 -0.15 -28.68
N LEU A 805 3.42 0.25 -27.54
CA LEU A 805 3.79 -0.67 -26.45
C LEU A 805 2.55 -1.35 -25.83
N ASP A 806 1.44 -0.63 -25.67
CA ASP A 806 0.16 -1.20 -25.20
C ASP A 806 -0.35 -2.31 -26.12
N ARG A 807 -0.30 -2.09 -27.43
CA ARG A 807 -0.72 -3.07 -28.45
C ARG A 807 0.19 -4.29 -28.51
N GLU A 808 1.50 -4.09 -28.31
CA GLU A 808 2.53 -5.13 -28.40
C GLU A 808 2.61 -6.02 -27.15
N TRP A 809 2.48 -5.44 -25.94
CA TRP A 809 2.68 -6.17 -24.69
C TRP A 809 1.39 -6.49 -23.92
N ILE A 810 0.36 -5.63 -23.96
CA ILE A 810 -0.86 -5.80 -23.14
C ILE A 810 -1.99 -6.44 -23.94
N PHE A 811 -2.28 -5.95 -25.15
CA PHE A 811 -3.38 -6.45 -25.98
C PHE A 811 -3.01 -7.64 -26.88
N HIS A 812 -1.87 -8.28 -26.62
CA HIS A 812 -1.31 -9.36 -27.43
C HIS A 812 -2.00 -10.72 -27.20
N GLY A 813 -3.22 -10.86 -27.73
CA GLY A 813 -3.97 -12.12 -27.66
C GLY A 813 -5.26 -12.14 -28.48
N ASN A 814 -5.91 -13.31 -28.53
CA ASN A 814 -7.15 -13.53 -29.28
C ASN A 814 -8.39 -12.95 -28.56
N VAL A 815 -8.38 -11.65 -28.25
CA VAL A 815 -9.51 -10.93 -27.59
C VAL A 815 -10.83 -11.16 -28.36
N GLN A 816 -10.76 -11.13 -29.70
CA GLN A 816 -11.90 -11.42 -30.58
C GLN A 816 -12.51 -12.82 -30.37
N GLN A 817 -11.69 -13.81 -29.99
CA GLN A 817 -12.12 -15.18 -29.76
C GLN A 817 -12.81 -15.34 -28.39
N CYS A 818 -12.29 -14.69 -27.33
CA CYS A 818 -13.00 -14.66 -26.04
C CYS A 818 -14.36 -13.92 -26.16
N GLU A 819 -14.42 -12.82 -26.92
CA GLU A 819 -15.67 -12.09 -27.18
C GLU A 819 -16.73 -12.91 -27.92
N GLN A 820 -16.34 -13.69 -28.94
CA GLN A 820 -17.28 -14.53 -29.70
C GLN A 820 -18.04 -15.50 -28.78
N PHE A 821 -17.41 -16.02 -27.73
CA PHE A 821 -18.04 -16.90 -26.74
C PHE A 821 -19.07 -16.22 -25.81
N GLU A 822 -19.11 -14.89 -25.69
CA GLU A 822 -20.21 -14.20 -24.99
C GLU A 822 -21.38 -13.86 -25.94
N LYS A 823 -21.12 -13.69 -27.25
CA LYS A 823 -22.13 -13.29 -28.25
C LYS A 823 -22.97 -14.46 -28.81
N THR A 824 -22.51 -15.71 -28.69
CA THR A 824 -23.30 -16.89 -29.10
C THR A 824 -24.38 -17.27 -28.07
N PRO A 825 -25.68 -17.32 -28.43
CA PRO A 825 -26.73 -17.79 -27.52
C PRO A 825 -26.60 -19.29 -27.19
N ASN A 826 -27.17 -19.72 -26.06
CA ASN A 826 -27.09 -21.10 -25.57
C ASN A 826 -27.75 -22.11 -26.54
N THR A 827 -26.96 -22.76 -27.40
CA THR A 827 -27.39 -23.94 -28.15
C THR A 827 -27.55 -25.14 -27.20
N LEU A 828 -28.64 -25.90 -27.31
CA LEU A 828 -28.81 -27.14 -26.52
C LEU A 828 -27.78 -28.19 -26.96
N GLY A 829 -26.74 -28.37 -26.15
CA GLY A 829 -25.75 -29.42 -26.36
C GLY A 829 -26.30 -30.82 -26.07
N LEU A 830 -25.65 -31.85 -26.63
CA LEU A 830 -26.04 -33.26 -26.46
C LEU A 830 -26.13 -33.69 -24.97
N LYS A 831 -25.33 -33.07 -24.09
CA LYS A 831 -25.39 -33.29 -22.63
C LYS A 831 -26.73 -32.88 -22.01
N ASN A 832 -27.33 -31.78 -22.48
CA ASN A 832 -28.60 -31.25 -21.95
C ASN A 832 -29.78 -32.18 -22.28
N MET A 833 -29.72 -32.87 -23.42
CA MET A 833 -30.72 -33.84 -23.88
C MET A 833 -30.36 -35.31 -23.55
N ALA A 834 -29.21 -35.57 -22.93
CA ALA A 834 -28.71 -36.92 -22.65
C ALA A 834 -29.69 -37.75 -21.81
N GLY A 835 -30.41 -37.14 -20.86
CA GLY A 835 -31.45 -37.82 -20.08
C GLY A 835 -32.58 -38.43 -20.92
N GLY A 836 -32.96 -37.77 -22.02
CA GLY A 836 -33.95 -38.30 -22.97
C GLY A 836 -33.43 -39.51 -23.75
N PHE A 837 -32.18 -39.46 -24.22
CA PHE A 837 -31.55 -40.61 -24.89
C PHE A 837 -31.35 -41.81 -23.95
N ILE A 838 -30.99 -41.57 -22.68
CA ILE A 838 -30.89 -42.60 -21.65
C ILE A 838 -32.26 -43.26 -21.39
N LEU A 839 -33.34 -42.46 -21.34
CA LEU A 839 -34.71 -42.97 -21.19
C LEU A 839 -35.13 -43.86 -22.38
N VAL A 840 -34.80 -43.46 -23.61
CA VAL A 840 -35.04 -44.29 -24.82
C VAL A 840 -34.25 -45.60 -24.76
N GLY A 841 -32.96 -45.55 -24.37
CA GLY A 841 -32.14 -46.75 -24.19
C GLY A 841 -32.71 -47.72 -23.15
N ALA A 842 -33.14 -47.21 -22.00
CA ALA A 842 -33.83 -48.00 -20.98
C ALA A 842 -35.15 -48.60 -21.49
N GLY A 843 -35.91 -47.85 -22.30
CA GLY A 843 -37.12 -48.32 -22.98
C GLY A 843 -36.87 -49.49 -23.93
N ILE A 844 -35.79 -49.45 -24.71
CA ILE A 844 -35.40 -50.54 -25.62
C ILE A 844 -35.04 -51.80 -24.83
N VAL A 845 -34.24 -51.69 -23.77
CA VAL A 845 -33.87 -52.82 -22.90
C VAL A 845 -35.12 -53.40 -22.20
N GLY A 846 -36.02 -52.55 -21.73
CA GLY A 846 -37.32 -52.95 -21.19
C GLY A 846 -38.18 -53.70 -22.21
N GLY A 847 -38.23 -53.23 -23.46
CA GLY A 847 -38.92 -53.89 -24.57
C GLY A 847 -38.35 -55.27 -24.89
N ILE A 848 -37.02 -55.43 -24.90
CA ILE A 848 -36.34 -56.72 -25.06
C ILE A 848 -36.69 -57.67 -23.91
N GLY A 849 -36.76 -57.18 -22.67
CA GLY A 849 -37.27 -57.95 -21.53
C GLY A 849 -38.73 -58.38 -21.69
N LEU A 850 -39.60 -57.47 -22.12
CA LEU A 850 -41.02 -57.73 -22.31
C LEU A 850 -41.33 -58.73 -23.43
N ILE A 851 -40.63 -58.69 -24.57
CA ILE A 851 -40.83 -59.69 -25.64
C ILE A 851 -40.35 -61.08 -25.21
N ILE A 852 -39.28 -61.18 -24.40
CA ILE A 852 -38.87 -62.46 -23.80
C ILE A 852 -39.96 -62.99 -22.87
N ILE A 853 -40.54 -62.12 -22.02
CA ILE A 853 -41.65 -62.47 -21.12
C ILE A 853 -42.90 -62.89 -21.92
N GLU A 854 -43.28 -62.16 -22.98
CA GLU A 854 -44.43 -62.53 -23.83
C GLU A 854 -44.19 -63.87 -24.53
N VAL A 855 -43.02 -64.08 -25.14
CA VAL A 855 -42.67 -65.35 -25.80
C VAL A 855 -42.70 -66.50 -24.80
N VAL A 856 -42.18 -66.33 -23.58
CA VAL A 856 -42.27 -67.35 -22.52
C VAL A 856 -43.72 -67.59 -22.09
N TYR A 857 -44.52 -66.54 -21.86
CA TYR A 857 -45.92 -66.63 -21.46
C TYR A 857 -46.78 -67.31 -22.53
N LYS A 858 -46.65 -66.89 -23.79
CA LYS A 858 -47.34 -67.43 -24.98
C LYS A 858 -46.94 -68.88 -25.23
N LYS A 859 -45.66 -69.22 -25.07
CA LYS A 859 -45.16 -70.62 -25.10
C LYS A 859 -45.75 -71.46 -23.95
N HIS A 860 -45.99 -70.87 -22.78
CA HIS A 860 -46.65 -71.54 -21.65
C HIS A 860 -48.16 -71.73 -21.89
N GLN A 861 -48.86 -70.71 -22.41
CA GLN A 861 -50.25 -70.78 -22.87
C GLN A 861 -50.44 -71.88 -23.92
N ILE A 862 -49.63 -71.88 -24.98
CA ILE A 862 -49.67 -72.90 -26.04
C ILE A 862 -49.36 -74.30 -25.48
N LYS A 863 -48.42 -74.42 -24.53
CA LYS A 863 -48.14 -75.71 -23.85
C LYS A 863 -49.30 -76.17 -22.96
N LYS A 864 -50.11 -75.26 -22.42
CA LYS A 864 -51.35 -75.54 -21.66
C LYS A 864 -52.51 -75.91 -22.62
N GLN A 865 -52.66 -75.19 -23.73
CA GLN A 865 -53.64 -75.49 -24.78
C GLN A 865 -53.39 -76.86 -25.42
N LYS A 866 -52.16 -77.16 -25.86
CA LYS A 866 -51.81 -78.48 -26.42
C LYS A 866 -52.04 -79.64 -25.44
N ARG A 867 -51.85 -79.43 -24.13
CA ARG A 867 -52.24 -80.41 -23.10
C ARG A 867 -53.75 -80.60 -23.01
N LEU A 868 -54.53 -79.53 -23.17
CA LEU A 868 -56.00 -79.56 -23.20
C LEU A 868 -56.54 -80.24 -24.47
N GLU A 869 -55.90 -80.01 -25.62
CA GLU A 869 -56.25 -80.63 -26.91
C GLU A 869 -55.96 -82.13 -26.94
N ILE A 870 -54.82 -82.57 -26.40
CA ILE A 870 -54.51 -83.99 -26.23
C ILE A 870 -55.55 -84.66 -25.31
N ALA A 871 -55.99 -83.99 -24.24
CA ALA A 871 -57.06 -84.49 -23.37
C ALA A 871 -58.42 -84.59 -24.09
N ARG A 872 -58.76 -83.63 -24.96
CA ARG A 872 -59.97 -83.67 -25.81
C ARG A 872 -59.91 -84.84 -26.81
N HIS A 873 -58.82 -84.98 -27.58
CA HIS A 873 -58.65 -86.10 -28.51
C HIS A 873 -58.67 -87.47 -27.83
N ALA A 874 -58.16 -87.59 -26.60
CA ALA A 874 -58.29 -88.80 -25.80
C ALA A 874 -59.75 -89.11 -25.43
N ALA A 875 -60.52 -88.08 -25.01
CA ALA A 875 -61.93 -88.22 -24.66
C ALA A 875 -62.82 -88.60 -25.86
N ASP A 876 -62.58 -88.00 -27.04
CA ASP A 876 -63.39 -88.32 -28.23
C ASP A 876 -63.00 -89.68 -28.85
N LYS A 877 -61.73 -90.09 -28.76
CA LYS A 877 -61.32 -91.47 -29.09
C LYS A 877 -61.97 -92.50 -28.15
N TRP A 878 -62.18 -92.14 -26.87
CA TRP A 878 -62.91 -92.97 -25.91
C TRP A 878 -64.41 -93.05 -26.25
N ARG A 879 -65.06 -91.92 -26.60
CA ARG A 879 -66.45 -91.89 -27.10
C ARG A 879 -66.66 -92.80 -28.31
N GLY A 880 -65.87 -92.64 -29.38
CA GLY A 880 -66.00 -93.47 -30.58
C GLY A 880 -65.76 -94.97 -30.33
N THR A 881 -64.99 -95.32 -29.30
CA THR A 881 -64.80 -96.72 -28.86
C THR A 881 -66.03 -97.25 -28.10
N ILE A 882 -66.71 -96.39 -27.33
CA ILE A 882 -67.97 -96.73 -26.65
C ILE A 882 -69.12 -96.88 -27.65
N GLU A 883 -69.21 -96.01 -28.67
CA GLU A 883 -70.25 -96.09 -29.69
C GLU A 883 -70.14 -97.36 -30.53
N LYS A 884 -68.93 -97.76 -30.93
CA LYS A 884 -68.68 -99.08 -31.57
C LYS A 884 -69.10 -100.24 -30.67
N ARG A 885 -68.84 -100.17 -29.35
CA ARG A 885 -69.34 -101.17 -28.37
C ARG A 885 -70.87 -101.13 -28.16
N LYS A 886 -71.52 -100.00 -28.41
CA LYS A 886 -72.99 -99.84 -28.34
C LYS A 886 -73.65 -100.53 -29.55
N HIS A 887 -73.15 -100.26 -30.75
CA HIS A 887 -73.60 -100.90 -31.99
C HIS A 887 -73.43 -102.43 -31.95
N LEU A 888 -72.28 -102.92 -31.46
CA LEU A 888 -72.00 -104.36 -31.32
C LEU A 888 -72.87 -105.06 -30.26
N ARG A 889 -73.40 -104.31 -29.28
CA ARG A 889 -74.37 -104.84 -28.31
C ARG A 889 -75.79 -104.86 -28.87
N GLN A 890 -76.15 -103.95 -29.77
CA GLN A 890 -77.46 -103.96 -30.43
C GLN A 890 -77.60 -105.14 -31.40
N SER A 891 -76.57 -105.48 -32.18
CA SER A 891 -76.59 -106.67 -33.04
C SER A 891 -76.69 -107.97 -32.22
N MET A 892 -75.89 -108.12 -31.16
CA MET A 892 -75.97 -109.30 -30.28
C MET A 892 -77.26 -109.39 -29.45
N ALA A 893 -77.96 -108.28 -29.19
CA ALA A 893 -79.27 -108.30 -28.56
C ALA A 893 -80.34 -108.83 -29.52
N MET A 894 -80.35 -108.34 -30.76
CA MET A 894 -81.33 -108.74 -31.79
C MET A 894 -81.28 -110.25 -32.10
N GLN A 895 -80.08 -110.83 -32.06
CA GLN A 895 -79.89 -112.27 -32.32
C GLN A 895 -80.14 -113.18 -31.11
N ARG A 896 -80.36 -112.62 -29.90
CA ARG A 896 -80.77 -113.38 -28.70
C ARG A 896 -82.28 -113.45 -28.49
N GLN A 897 -83.08 -112.81 -29.35
CA GLN A 897 -84.53 -112.75 -29.22
C GLN A 897 -85.29 -113.81 -30.05
N TYR A 898 -84.56 -114.70 -30.74
CA TYR A 898 -85.12 -115.73 -31.65
C TYR A 898 -85.13 -117.16 -31.08
N ASN A 899 -84.33 -117.45 -30.05
CA ASN A 899 -84.18 -118.81 -29.49
C ASN A 899 -84.57 -118.86 -28.00
N ILE A 900 -85.13 -120.01 -27.61
CA ILE A 900 -85.66 -120.35 -26.27
C ILE A 900 -87.02 -119.69 -25.98
N GLY A 901 -88.07 -120.32 -26.53
CA GLY A 901 -89.37 -120.42 -25.87
C GLY A 901 -89.49 -121.72 -25.05
N LEU A 902 -90.67 -121.90 -24.45
CA LEU A 902 -91.07 -122.97 -23.51
C LEU A 902 -90.50 -122.89 -22.07
N ASN A 903 -91.44 -123.14 -21.14
CA ASN A 903 -91.31 -123.51 -19.72
C ASN A 903 -90.69 -122.51 -18.73
N SER A 904 -91.21 -122.30 -17.50
CA SER A 904 -92.59 -122.35 -16.95
C SER A 904 -92.56 -122.08 -15.43
N VAL A 905 -93.54 -121.32 -14.92
CA VAL A 905 -94.13 -121.44 -13.55
C VAL A 905 -93.23 -121.16 -12.32
N THR A 906 -93.34 -119.92 -11.83
CA THR A 906 -93.87 -119.51 -10.49
C THR A 906 -93.50 -120.26 -9.20
N LYS A 907 -92.82 -119.54 -8.28
CA LYS A 907 -93.12 -119.29 -6.83
C LYS A 907 -91.94 -118.51 -6.21
N SER A 908 -92.00 -117.34 -5.57
CA SER A 908 -92.93 -116.67 -4.61
C SER A 908 -92.72 -117.04 -3.13
N ILE A 909 -92.17 -116.10 -2.34
CA ILE A 909 -92.27 -115.96 -0.88
C ILE A 909 -92.05 -114.46 -0.51
N SER A 910 -92.49 -114.06 0.69
CA SER A 910 -92.57 -112.69 1.23
C SER A 910 -91.24 -112.20 1.86
N GLN A 911 -91.02 -110.98 2.42
CA GLN A 911 -91.89 -110.05 3.19
C GLN A 911 -91.44 -108.55 3.13
N VAL A 912 -92.43 -107.64 3.30
CA VAL A 912 -92.45 -106.44 4.19
C VAL A 912 -91.38 -105.31 4.07
N VAL A 913 -91.84 -104.12 3.59
CA VAL A 913 -91.65 -102.72 4.14
C VAL A 913 -90.20 -102.15 4.24
N ASP A 914 -89.88 -100.86 3.98
CA ASP A 914 -90.70 -99.63 3.91
C ASP A 914 -90.41 -98.71 2.68
N LYS A 915 -90.98 -97.50 2.71
CA LYS A 915 -91.13 -96.47 1.66
C LYS A 915 -89.84 -95.93 1.00
N ASN A 916 -89.90 -95.77 -0.33
CA ASN A 916 -90.27 -94.52 -1.02
C ASN A 916 -89.81 -93.19 -0.35
N ARG A 917 -89.20 -92.19 -1.02
CA ARG A 917 -89.03 -91.88 -2.46
C ARG A 917 -87.71 -91.12 -2.72
N TYR A 918 -87.16 -91.35 -3.92
CA TYR A 918 -86.31 -90.54 -4.82
C TYR A 918 -85.34 -89.43 -4.31
N PRO A 919 -84.14 -89.27 -4.92
CA PRO A 919 -82.95 -88.91 -4.15
C PRO A 919 -82.21 -87.64 -4.59
N THR A 920 -81.64 -86.92 -3.61
CA THR A 920 -80.64 -85.84 -3.80
C THR A 920 -79.40 -86.07 -2.91
N LEU A 921 -78.83 -87.28 -3.03
CA LEU A 921 -77.53 -87.66 -2.46
C LEU A 921 -76.44 -87.36 -3.52
N THR A 922 -75.29 -86.71 -3.28
CA THR A 922 -74.53 -86.37 -2.07
C THR A 922 -74.08 -87.56 -1.20
N HIS A 923 -72.79 -87.89 -1.27
CA HIS A 923 -71.91 -88.36 -0.17
C HIS A 923 -70.47 -88.41 -0.73
N ARG A 924 -69.38 -87.92 -0.11
CA ARG A 924 -68.88 -87.78 1.29
C ARG A 924 -68.04 -88.96 1.79
N GLY A 925 -66.88 -88.60 2.35
CA GLY A 925 -66.23 -89.29 3.47
C GLY A 925 -65.24 -90.41 3.10
N PRO A 926 -64.32 -90.80 4.00
CA PRO A 926 -64.05 -90.26 5.37
C PRO A 926 -63.36 -88.86 5.32
N GLU A 927 -63.30 -88.00 6.36
CA GLU A 927 -62.70 -88.10 7.71
C GLU A 927 -61.20 -88.49 7.73
N ARG A 928 -60.30 -87.91 8.54
CA ARG A 928 -60.34 -86.91 9.64
C ARG A 928 -58.95 -86.18 9.64
N ALA A 929 -58.65 -85.08 10.35
CA ALA A 929 -59.35 -84.34 11.40
C ALA A 929 -59.24 -82.79 11.25
N TRP A 930 -58.61 -82.07 12.19
CA TRP A 930 -58.83 -80.64 12.49
C TRP A 930 -57.58 -79.91 13.06
N ASN A 931 -57.41 -78.63 12.69
CA ASN A 931 -56.90 -77.45 13.47
C ASN A 931 -55.53 -77.51 14.21
N THR A 932 -54.83 -76.41 14.54
CA THR A 932 -55.07 -74.93 14.51
C THR A 932 -53.71 -74.22 14.34
N GLY A 933 -53.66 -72.91 14.04
CA GLY A 933 -52.51 -72.08 14.46
C GLY A 933 -52.05 -70.99 13.47
N ALA A 934 -51.81 -69.79 13.98
CA ALA A 934 -51.43 -68.60 13.23
C ALA A 934 -49.90 -68.45 13.01
N LEU A 935 -49.55 -67.71 11.94
CA LEU A 935 -48.47 -66.71 11.79
C LEU A 935 -47.01 -67.01 12.19
N SER A 936 -46.12 -66.31 11.46
CA SER A 936 -44.67 -66.17 11.61
C SER A 936 -43.82 -67.24 10.94
N ALA A 937 -42.74 -66.78 10.28
CA ALA A 937 -41.77 -67.60 9.57
C ALA A 937 -40.37 -67.04 9.81
N GLN A 938 -39.42 -67.92 10.12
CA GLN A 938 -38.01 -67.60 10.29
C GLN A 938 -37.17 -68.88 10.13
N ASP A 939 -35.89 -68.70 9.77
CA ASP A 939 -34.78 -69.65 9.97
C ASP A 939 -34.78 -70.98 9.16
N LEU A 940 -33.63 -71.61 8.84
CA LEU A 940 -32.21 -71.26 9.08
C LEU A 940 -31.25 -71.96 8.07
N SER A 941 -30.02 -71.42 7.99
CA SER A 941 -28.74 -72.07 7.59
C SER A 941 -28.46 -72.40 6.11
N GLY A 942 -27.21 -72.38 5.64
CA GLY A 942 -25.98 -71.82 6.24
C GLY A 942 -24.65 -72.36 5.67
N ARG A 943 -23.53 -71.73 6.10
CA ARG A 943 -22.08 -72.07 5.88
C ARG A 943 -21.46 -71.82 4.49
N ARG A 944 -20.19 -71.36 4.38
CA ARG A 944 -19.31 -70.67 5.39
C ARG A 944 -18.12 -69.94 4.74
N ASN A 945 -17.46 -69.10 5.57
CA ASN A 945 -16.25 -68.28 5.38
C ASN A 945 -16.49 -67.02 4.52
N GLY A 946 -15.92 -65.85 4.82
CA GLY A 946 -15.07 -65.44 5.96
C GLY A 946 -14.50 -64.03 5.75
N GLU A 947 -13.62 -63.44 6.56
CA GLU A 947 -13.23 -63.54 7.99
C GLU A 947 -11.99 -62.61 8.14
N GLU A 948 -11.70 -61.82 9.19
CA GLU A 948 -12.41 -61.35 10.41
C GLU A 948 -11.62 -60.11 10.98
N PHE A 949 -11.88 -59.64 12.22
CA PHE A 949 -11.16 -58.58 13.01
C PHE A 949 -11.33 -57.08 12.61
N ILE A 950 -11.55 -56.10 13.52
CA ILE A 950 -12.03 -56.11 14.94
C ILE A 950 -12.57 -54.69 15.38
N PHE A 951 -13.48 -54.64 16.39
CA PHE A 951 -13.99 -53.53 17.31
C PHE A 951 -13.78 -51.99 17.04
N ASN A 952 -14.56 -51.01 17.59
CA ASN A 952 -15.44 -50.98 18.79
C ASN A 952 -16.52 -49.84 18.85
N ASN A 953 -17.69 -50.15 19.46
CA ASN A 953 -18.58 -49.39 20.38
C ASN A 953 -19.28 -47.99 20.17
N GLN A 954 -20.54 -47.97 20.67
CA GLN A 954 -21.29 -46.92 21.45
C GLN A 954 -22.23 -45.81 20.87
N ARG A 955 -23.54 -46.12 20.92
CA ARG A 955 -24.67 -45.43 21.62
C ARG A 955 -25.18 -44.01 21.25
N HIS A 956 -26.49 -43.91 21.02
CA HIS A 956 -27.32 -42.68 20.94
C HIS A 956 -27.98 -42.24 22.27
N LYS A 957 -28.37 -40.95 22.36
CA LYS A 957 -29.54 -40.42 23.12
C LYS A 957 -30.26 -39.29 22.32
N LYS A 958 -31.45 -38.87 22.78
CA LYS A 958 -32.38 -37.80 22.28
C LYS A 958 -32.93 -37.02 23.51
N PRO A 959 -33.81 -35.97 23.44
CA PRO A 959 -34.39 -35.12 22.36
C PRO A 959 -33.99 -33.61 22.61
N PRO A 960 -34.77 -32.50 22.43
CA PRO A 960 -36.09 -32.23 21.81
C PRO A 960 -36.20 -30.95 20.88
N LYS A 961 -37.46 -30.55 20.62
CA LYS A 961 -38.05 -29.48 19.78
C LYS A 961 -38.05 -28.06 20.40
N TYR A 962 -38.27 -27.01 19.57
CA TYR A 962 -39.39 -26.04 19.72
C TYR A 962 -39.73 -25.32 18.37
N LYS A 963 -40.84 -24.55 18.30
CA LYS A 963 -41.29 -23.70 17.15
C LYS A 963 -41.05 -22.20 17.42
N PRO A 964 -41.18 -21.27 16.43
CA PRO A 964 -42.43 -20.48 16.30
C PRO A 964 -42.85 -20.24 14.79
N PRO A 965 -43.44 -19.12 14.26
CA PRO A 965 -44.57 -19.22 13.30
C PRO A 965 -44.50 -18.36 12.00
N ILE A 966 -45.61 -18.35 11.24
CA ILE A 966 -45.98 -17.53 10.06
C ILE A 966 -47.29 -16.79 10.49
N PRO A 967 -47.54 -15.47 10.24
CA PRO A 967 -47.80 -14.84 8.92
C PRO A 967 -47.21 -13.39 8.81
N THR A 968 -47.53 -12.46 7.88
CA THR A 968 -48.68 -12.27 6.96
C THR A 968 -48.31 -11.44 5.71
N PHE A 969 -49.19 -11.44 4.71
CA PHE A 969 -49.18 -10.52 3.56
C PHE A 969 -49.41 -9.05 4.00
N ALA A 970 -48.80 -8.12 3.25
CA ALA A 970 -49.28 -6.75 3.10
C ALA A 970 -48.86 -6.24 1.70
N SER A 971 -49.72 -5.43 1.07
CA SER A 971 -49.49 -4.80 -0.23
C SER A 971 -49.55 -3.28 -0.06
N ASP A 972 -48.68 -2.54 -0.73
CA ASP A 972 -49.10 -1.22 -1.25
C ASP A 972 -48.26 -0.75 -2.44
N VAL A 973 -48.68 0.36 -3.07
CA VAL A 973 -48.28 0.78 -4.41
C VAL A 973 -47.59 2.14 -4.42
N SER A 974 -46.54 2.26 -5.23
CA SER A 974 -45.89 3.49 -5.73
C SER A 974 -45.33 4.53 -4.73
N HIS A 975 -44.10 4.99 -4.99
CA HIS A 975 -43.87 6.37 -5.45
C HIS A 975 -42.48 6.47 -6.10
N LEU A 976 -42.11 7.66 -6.58
CA LEU A 976 -41.04 7.93 -7.55
C LEU A 976 -40.32 9.23 -7.14
N VAL A 977 -39.06 9.44 -7.58
CA VAL A 977 -38.18 10.60 -7.29
C VAL A 977 -37.57 10.54 -5.87
N VAL A 978 -36.29 10.84 -5.64
CA VAL A 978 -35.20 11.29 -6.55
C VAL A 978 -34.36 10.11 -7.04
#